data_AF-A0A7J7CVB1-F1
#
_entry.id   AF-A0A7J7CVB1-F1
#
_cell.length_a   1.000
_cell.length_b   1.000
_cell.length_c   1.000
_cell.angle_alpha   90.00
_cell.angle_beta   90.00
_cell.angle_gamma   90.00
#
_symmetry.space_group_name_H-M   'P 1'
#
loop_
_entity.id
_entity.type
_entity.pdbx_description
1 polymer ?
#
loop_
_entity_poly.entity_id
_entity_poly.type
_entity_poly.pdbx_seq_one_letter_code
_entity_poly.pdbx_strand_id
1 'polypeptide(L)'
;MMDAWISRRIECCFFLLLVFIRSVCTQEGFVSIACCANQNFTEPNTTIAWVSDDGWFHERTNCSNISRPRENGYDRARIFDIESGRRCYSLKTTKDRDYLIRGTFLVHKSEQPQGSSFDVQIGVIPLGVVNPSDDLVLEGIFGATNEYIDFCLAKNKGDLFISKLELRPLDNDLGYLQGNSSGVLKVVKRVDLGNNGEEDVRYPDDQYDRIWRIPDPQTISPLSSKRSSNISIYNANVTVPAKVLQTAVAATDLLQIFHNDLDTGDYNYTVILHFLELDDSVTVGQRVFDIYINSNKRGASFDILATGTKYARLALNFTANGSLNLTMAKVPNAFDVGPICNAYEILQVRPWVQATNQDDVGAIMKVRDELLGHNKEIGLWDGWSGDPCLPPPWEGLTCSTSNGFSVITGLDLSKRKLQGPLPPSIIELAYLTNLNLSHNHFKGEIPAFYASSMLISVDLSHNDLIGLLPLSFTSLPHLKILYFGCNPNLTKDPKTSFNSQSYMTDSGACGGSQKSRRSTSRIMIGTIASGSLLITVGTIFACFYRRKYVGRGKYDKKWSPKMKNAVFSLPSITDVPLKAITIQAFTLQYIEAATQKYKTLIGEGGFGSVYRGTLTDGQEVAVKVRSSTSTQGTREFENELNLLSAIRHENLVPLLGYCGEHDQQILVYPFMANGSLQDRLYGEAAKRKALDWPTRLSVALGAARGLTHLHTFAGRSIIHRDVKSSNILLDHSMCAKVADFGFSKYAPQEGDSGASLEVRGTAGYLDPEYYSTQHLSAKSDVFSFGVVLLEIVSGREPLNIQRPRNEWSLVEWAKPYIRESKIDEIVDPSIKGGYHAEAMWRVVEVALACIEPFSAYRPCMADIVRELEDALIIENNASEYMKSIDSLGGYSLAGSNRFSIVIPPTLPQVEPSPINTQALAPPEPR
;
A
#
# COMPACT_ATOMS: atom_id res chain seq x y z
N MET A 1 58.33 54.07 18.39
CA MET A 1 57.03 54.61 17.93
C MET A 1 56.54 53.88 16.67
N MET A 2 57.44 53.53 15.74
CA MET A 2 57.11 52.75 14.53
C MET A 2 56.63 51.32 14.84
N ASP A 3 57.26 50.64 15.82
CA ASP A 3 56.95 49.23 16.15
C ASP A 3 55.53 49.04 16.73
N ALA A 4 55.06 50.00 17.53
CA ALA A 4 53.68 49.99 18.05
C ALA A 4 52.62 50.15 16.95
N TRP A 5 52.99 50.77 15.82
CA TRP A 5 52.12 50.91 14.65
C TRP A 5 52.11 49.65 13.80
N ILE A 6 53.25 48.97 13.69
CA ILE A 6 53.38 47.66 13.01
C ILE A 6 52.65 46.57 13.81
N SER A 7 52.81 46.51 15.14
CA SER A 7 52.11 45.55 15.99
C SER A 7 50.58 45.68 15.86
N ARG A 8 50.05 46.90 15.93
CA ARG A 8 48.60 47.14 15.72
C ARG A 8 48.13 46.83 14.29
N ARG A 9 48.97 47.02 13.27
CA ARG A 9 48.67 46.59 11.90
C ARG A 9 48.62 45.07 11.78
N ILE A 10 49.55 44.35 12.42
CA ILE A 10 49.57 42.88 12.45
C ILE A 10 48.37 42.34 13.23
N GLU A 11 48.05 42.89 14.40
CA GLU A 11 46.85 42.52 15.18
C GLU A 11 45.56 42.82 14.42
N CYS A 12 45.44 43.99 13.77
CA CYS A 12 44.28 44.27 12.91
C CYS A 12 44.24 43.36 11.67
N CYS A 13 45.38 42.99 11.08
CA CYS A 13 45.41 42.01 9.98
C CYS A 13 45.08 40.59 10.46
N PHE A 14 45.44 40.21 11.68
CA PHE A 14 45.04 38.93 12.29
C PHE A 14 43.57 38.91 12.67
N PHE A 15 43.03 40.01 13.21
CA PHE A 15 41.59 40.16 13.46
C PHE A 15 40.80 40.22 12.15
N LEU A 16 41.31 40.90 11.12
CA LEU A 16 40.68 40.87 9.79
C LEU A 16 40.78 39.48 9.16
N LEU A 17 41.91 38.76 9.26
CA LEU A 17 41.97 37.35 8.83
C LEU A 17 40.98 36.49 9.63
N LEU A 18 40.87 36.65 10.94
CA LEU A 18 39.92 35.89 11.77
C LEU A 18 38.46 36.25 11.45
N VAL A 19 38.16 37.50 11.10
CA VAL A 19 36.83 37.93 10.64
C VAL A 19 36.53 37.43 9.24
N PHE A 20 37.50 37.41 8.31
CA PHE A 20 37.35 36.84 6.98
C PHE A 20 37.27 35.30 7.01
N ILE A 21 38.05 34.62 7.85
CA ILE A 21 37.97 33.17 8.08
C ILE A 21 36.62 32.81 8.74
N ARG A 22 36.09 33.65 9.64
CA ARG A 22 34.71 33.50 10.17
C ARG A 22 33.60 33.86 9.17
N SER A 23 33.92 34.44 8.02
CA SER A 23 32.94 34.92 7.04
C SER A 23 32.90 34.13 5.74
N VAL A 24 33.81 33.16 5.54
CA VAL A 24 33.80 32.26 4.37
C VAL A 24 34.25 30.84 4.77
N CYS A 25 33.47 30.18 5.64
CA CYS A 25 33.25 28.76 5.47
C CYS A 25 32.00 28.64 4.60
N THR A 26 32.18 28.44 3.29
CA THR A 26 31.08 28.38 2.34
C THR A 26 30.14 27.23 2.68
N GLN A 27 28.83 27.50 2.69
CA GLN A 27 27.75 26.52 2.84
C GLN A 27 27.64 25.63 1.58
N GLU A 28 28.73 24.93 1.23
CA GLU A 28 28.88 24.30 -0.07
C GLU A 28 27.95 23.09 -0.21
N GLY A 29 26.84 23.30 -0.92
CA GLY A 29 25.82 22.27 -1.17
C GLY A 29 24.67 22.23 -0.14
N PHE A 30 24.61 23.12 0.85
CA PHE A 30 23.42 23.21 1.71
C PHE A 30 22.23 23.77 0.92
N VAL A 31 21.06 23.13 1.06
CA VAL A 31 19.79 23.68 0.58
C VAL A 31 18.87 23.87 1.78
N SER A 32 18.39 25.08 2.01
CA SER A 32 17.50 25.41 3.14
C SER A 32 16.34 26.25 2.65
N ILE A 33 15.15 25.64 2.64
CA ILE A 33 13.93 26.21 2.06
C ILE A 33 12.98 26.56 3.20
N ALA A 34 12.61 27.84 3.29
CA ALA A 34 11.58 28.34 4.18
C ALA A 34 10.28 28.50 3.38
N CYS A 35 9.32 27.61 3.63
CA CYS A 35 8.16 27.45 2.76
C CYS A 35 7.20 28.64 2.93
N CYS A 36 6.84 29.31 1.82
CA CYS A 36 6.12 30.60 1.76
C CYS A 36 6.90 31.86 2.22
N ALA A 37 8.24 31.87 2.17
CA ALA A 37 9.00 33.02 2.66
C ALA A 37 8.82 34.24 1.76
N ASN A 38 8.58 35.42 2.34
CA ASN A 38 8.38 36.63 1.54
C ASN A 38 9.65 37.05 0.79
N GLN A 39 10.82 36.78 1.39
CA GLN A 39 12.16 37.06 0.89
C GLN A 39 13.15 36.06 1.49
N ASN A 40 14.30 35.88 0.84
CA ASN A 40 15.41 35.10 1.40
C ASN A 40 15.98 35.81 2.64
N PHE A 41 16.48 35.06 3.61
CA PHE A 41 17.05 35.59 4.86
C PHE A 41 18.19 34.70 5.37
N THR A 42 18.95 35.19 6.34
CA THR A 42 19.99 34.41 7.02
C THR A 42 19.64 34.36 8.51
N GLU A 43 19.58 33.15 9.07
CA GLU A 43 19.21 32.95 10.47
C GLU A 43 20.39 33.35 11.39
N PRO A 44 20.23 34.28 12.36
CA PRO A 44 21.37 34.87 13.05
C PRO A 44 22.24 33.88 13.86
N ASN A 45 21.60 32.90 14.51
CA ASN A 45 22.29 31.97 15.42
C ASN A 45 23.08 30.91 14.64
N THR A 46 22.48 30.32 13.61
CA THR A 46 23.11 29.28 12.78
C THR A 46 23.95 29.86 11.64
N THR A 47 23.71 31.11 11.25
CA THR A 47 24.21 31.75 10.00
C THR A 47 23.75 31.07 8.70
N ILE A 48 22.80 30.13 8.76
CA ILE A 48 22.28 29.41 7.58
C ILE A 48 21.47 30.37 6.71
N ALA A 49 21.75 30.39 5.40
CA ALA A 49 20.94 31.10 4.42
C ALA A 49 19.69 30.28 4.05
N TRP A 50 18.53 30.92 4.13
CA TRP A 50 17.21 30.36 3.83
C TRP A 50 16.61 31.03 2.60
N VAL A 51 16.11 30.22 1.66
CA VAL A 51 15.42 30.68 0.44
C VAL A 51 13.93 30.41 0.48
N SER A 52 13.15 31.21 -0.24
CA SER A 52 11.73 30.91 -0.48
C SER A 52 11.54 29.69 -1.38
N ASP A 53 10.43 28.99 -1.22
CA ASP A 53 9.98 27.92 -2.12
C ASP A 53 9.24 28.40 -3.38
N ASP A 54 9.21 29.71 -3.64
CA ASP A 54 8.61 30.26 -4.87
C ASP A 54 9.21 29.65 -6.15
N GLY A 55 10.43 29.09 -6.10
CA GLY A 55 11.04 28.38 -7.23
C GLY A 55 10.40 27.02 -7.58
N TRP A 56 9.65 26.43 -6.64
CA TRP A 56 8.85 25.20 -6.84
C TRP A 56 7.36 25.53 -6.95
N PHE A 57 6.86 26.49 -6.16
CA PHE A 57 5.44 26.80 -6.04
C PHE A 57 5.19 28.32 -6.02
N HIS A 58 4.98 28.91 -7.19
CA HIS A 58 4.74 30.36 -7.38
C HIS A 58 3.46 30.87 -6.69
N GLU A 59 2.47 30.00 -6.45
CA GLU A 59 1.18 30.36 -5.89
C GLU A 59 1.29 30.64 -4.39
N ARG A 60 1.07 31.89 -3.98
CA ARG A 60 1.10 32.32 -2.56
C ARG A 60 -0.27 32.32 -1.87
N THR A 61 -1.32 31.89 -2.55
CA THR A 61 -2.67 31.71 -1.99
C THR A 61 -2.71 30.68 -0.88
N ASN A 62 -1.88 29.65 -0.97
CA ASN A 62 -1.91 28.48 -0.08
C ASN A 62 -0.89 28.63 1.07
N CYS A 63 -0.61 29.87 1.50
CA CYS A 63 0.39 30.21 2.51
C CYS A 63 -0.26 30.70 3.80
N SER A 64 -0.11 29.94 4.90
CA SER A 64 -0.67 30.28 6.21
C SER A 64 0.40 30.74 7.20
N ASN A 65 0.02 31.56 8.18
CA ASN A 65 0.89 31.95 9.30
C ASN A 65 0.69 30.96 10.46
N ILE A 66 1.72 30.66 11.24
CA ILE A 66 1.68 29.73 12.38
C ILE A 66 1.50 30.52 13.68
N SER A 67 0.67 30.02 14.61
CA SER A 67 0.25 30.75 15.81
C SER A 67 1.22 30.66 17.00
N ARG A 68 2.41 30.09 16.81
CA ARG A 68 3.40 29.83 17.87
C ARG A 68 4.82 30.18 17.40
N PRO A 69 5.23 31.45 17.56
CA PRO A 69 6.64 31.78 17.50
C PRO A 69 7.36 31.05 18.65
N ARG A 70 8.38 30.25 18.33
CA ARG A 70 9.57 30.24 19.20
C ARG A 70 10.28 31.57 18.93
N GLU A 71 10.79 32.22 19.97
CA GLU A 71 11.35 33.57 19.85
C GLU A 71 12.39 33.62 18.71
N ASN A 72 12.16 34.50 17.73
CA ASN A 72 12.92 34.70 16.49
C ASN A 72 12.76 33.64 15.36
N GLY A 73 11.71 32.81 15.39
CA GLY A 73 11.40 31.82 14.36
C GLY A 73 10.77 32.34 13.06
N TYR A 74 10.81 31.49 12.02
CA TYR A 74 10.07 31.68 10.78
C TYR A 74 8.68 31.02 10.89
N ASP A 75 7.63 31.82 10.93
CA ASP A 75 6.28 31.41 11.36
C ASP A 75 5.27 31.26 10.21
N ARG A 76 5.64 30.61 9.11
CA ARG A 76 4.68 30.27 8.03
C ARG A 76 4.79 28.81 7.60
N ALA A 77 3.68 28.30 7.07
CA ALA A 77 3.62 27.02 6.38
C ALA A 77 3.03 27.21 4.98
N ARG A 78 3.51 26.41 4.03
CA ARG A 78 2.76 26.13 2.81
C ARG A 78 1.77 25.03 3.10
N ILE A 79 0.53 25.23 2.68
CA ILE A 79 -0.52 24.22 2.62
C ILE A 79 -0.66 23.80 1.16
N PHE A 80 -1.03 22.55 0.89
CA PHE A 80 -1.47 22.12 -0.43
C PHE A 80 -2.84 21.47 -0.32
N ASP A 81 -3.84 22.16 -0.88
CA ASP A 81 -5.11 21.58 -1.25
C ASP A 81 -4.92 20.83 -2.58
N ILE A 82 -4.92 19.51 -2.53
CA ILE A 82 -4.96 18.61 -3.70
C ILE A 82 -6.07 17.59 -3.47
N GLU A 83 -6.80 17.20 -4.53
CA GLU A 83 -7.86 16.19 -4.40
C GLU A 83 -7.26 14.80 -4.11
N SER A 84 -6.17 14.43 -4.79
CA SER A 84 -5.52 13.13 -4.70
C SER A 84 -4.01 13.24 -4.99
N GLY A 85 -3.26 12.15 -4.76
CA GLY A 85 -1.83 12.07 -5.13
C GLY A 85 -0.89 12.72 -4.12
N ARG A 86 0.14 13.41 -4.62
CA ARG A 86 1.23 13.95 -3.79
C ARG A 86 1.82 15.26 -4.33
N ARG A 87 2.54 15.99 -3.47
CA ARG A 87 3.35 17.16 -3.83
C ARG A 87 4.80 16.91 -3.45
N CYS A 88 5.72 17.10 -4.39
CA CYS A 88 7.15 16.86 -4.15
C CYS A 88 8.01 18.09 -4.41
N TYR A 89 9.05 18.24 -3.58
CA TYR A 89 10.17 19.12 -3.84
C TYR A 89 11.28 18.31 -4.50
N SER A 90 11.52 18.54 -5.80
CA SER A 90 12.69 17.99 -6.49
C SER A 90 13.92 18.81 -6.09
N LEU A 91 14.88 18.17 -5.41
CA LEU A 91 16.10 18.79 -4.90
C LEU A 91 17.32 18.22 -5.64
N LYS A 92 18.26 19.08 -6.03
CA LYS A 92 19.48 18.65 -6.72
C LYS A 92 20.43 17.91 -5.77
N THR A 93 20.95 16.77 -6.22
CA THR A 93 21.93 15.94 -5.52
C THR A 93 23.15 15.64 -6.40
N THR A 94 24.22 15.17 -5.80
CA THR A 94 25.36 14.57 -6.50
C THR A 94 25.28 13.06 -6.34
N LYS A 95 25.31 12.32 -7.44
CA LYS A 95 25.26 10.86 -7.43
C LYS A 95 26.41 10.26 -6.61
N ASP A 96 26.14 9.16 -5.92
CA ASP A 96 27.06 8.38 -5.08
C ASP A 96 27.61 9.15 -3.85
N ARG A 97 26.93 10.25 -3.47
CA ARG A 97 27.15 10.99 -2.22
C ARG A 97 26.00 10.77 -1.23
N ASP A 98 26.34 10.64 0.05
CA ASP A 98 25.36 10.57 1.14
C ASP A 98 24.77 11.96 1.45
N TYR A 99 23.49 11.99 1.84
CA TYR A 99 22.78 13.21 2.21
C TYR A 99 21.91 13.00 3.45
N LEU A 100 21.81 14.04 4.28
CA LEU A 100 20.77 14.19 5.30
C LEU A 100 19.69 15.12 4.75
N ILE A 101 18.43 14.71 4.86
CA ILE A 101 17.25 15.52 4.48
C ILE A 101 16.27 15.60 5.65
N ARG A 102 15.73 16.79 5.90
CA ARG A 102 14.90 17.10 7.07
C ARG A 102 13.70 17.98 6.67
N GLY A 103 12.50 17.48 6.89
CA GLY A 103 11.25 18.23 6.78
C GLY A 103 10.73 18.64 8.16
N THR A 104 10.30 19.90 8.29
CA THR A 104 9.69 20.45 9.51
C THR A 104 8.25 20.86 9.26
N PHE A 105 7.36 20.39 10.14
CA PHE A 105 5.90 20.47 10.03
C PHE A 105 5.35 21.13 11.30
N LEU A 106 5.06 22.43 11.23
CA LEU A 106 4.58 23.21 12.37
C LEU A 106 3.07 23.43 12.30
N VAL A 107 2.37 23.24 13.41
CA VAL A 107 0.90 23.18 13.47
C VAL A 107 0.28 24.55 13.78
N HIS A 108 -0.71 24.96 12.99
CA HIS A 108 -1.52 26.14 13.25
C HIS A 108 -2.58 25.88 14.35
N LYS A 109 -2.68 26.75 15.36
CA LYS A 109 -3.56 26.55 16.53
C LYS A 109 -4.90 27.28 16.50
N SER A 110 -5.12 28.23 15.58
CA SER A 110 -6.37 29.02 15.59
C SER A 110 -7.52 28.37 14.82
N GLU A 111 -7.21 27.67 13.72
CA GLU A 111 -8.17 26.97 12.86
C GLU A 111 -7.53 25.66 12.39
N GLN A 112 -7.84 24.55 13.06
CA GLN A 112 -7.38 23.22 12.62
C GLN A 112 -8.24 22.74 11.43
N PRO A 113 -7.64 22.32 10.31
CA PRO A 113 -8.25 21.27 9.49
C PRO A 113 -8.27 19.99 10.35
N GLN A 114 -9.42 19.71 10.98
CA GLN A 114 -9.54 18.57 11.90
C GLN A 114 -9.24 17.26 11.17
N GLY A 115 -8.10 16.66 11.49
CA GLY A 115 -7.72 15.32 11.06
C GLY A 115 -6.79 15.22 9.85
N SER A 116 -6.10 16.28 9.39
CA SER A 116 -5.11 16.10 8.31
C SER A 116 -3.95 15.17 8.71
N SER A 117 -3.75 14.08 7.97
CA SER A 117 -2.70 13.09 8.17
C SER A 117 -2.12 12.72 6.82
N PHE A 118 -0.80 12.68 6.66
CA PHE A 118 -0.16 12.42 5.38
C PHE A 118 1.22 11.79 5.53
N ASP A 119 1.62 11.06 4.50
CA ASP A 119 2.91 10.36 4.46
C ASP A 119 4.00 11.26 3.87
N VAL A 120 5.21 11.12 4.40
CA VAL A 120 6.41 11.82 3.91
C VAL A 120 7.40 10.80 3.38
N GLN A 121 7.94 11.06 2.19
CA GLN A 121 8.75 10.11 1.41
C GLN A 121 10.04 10.77 0.90
N ILE A 122 11.11 9.98 0.80
CA ILE A 122 12.37 10.33 0.11
C ILE A 122 12.44 9.44 -1.13
N GLY A 123 12.28 10.03 -2.32
CA GLY A 123 11.98 9.29 -3.54
C GLY A 123 10.69 8.48 -3.36
N VAL A 124 10.80 7.16 -3.48
CA VAL A 124 9.69 6.20 -3.26
C VAL A 124 9.66 5.60 -1.85
N ILE A 125 10.63 5.92 -0.98
CA ILE A 125 10.80 5.26 0.32
C ILE A 125 10.11 6.08 1.43
N PRO A 126 9.19 5.48 2.21
CA PRO A 126 8.46 6.19 3.27
C PRO A 126 9.37 6.50 4.47
N LEU A 127 9.39 7.77 4.88
CA LEU A 127 10.15 8.27 6.03
C LEU A 127 9.31 8.21 7.32
N GLY A 128 8.07 8.70 7.27
CA GLY A 128 7.14 8.70 8.40
C GLY A 128 5.81 9.40 8.07
N VAL A 129 4.89 9.39 9.03
CA VAL A 129 3.56 10.01 8.93
C VAL A 129 3.56 11.34 9.70
N VAL A 130 2.99 12.38 9.12
CA VAL A 130 2.71 13.66 9.80
C VAL A 130 1.26 13.65 10.29
N ASN A 131 1.06 14.00 11.56
CA ASN A 131 -0.25 14.16 12.19
C ASN A 131 -0.40 15.60 12.72
N PRO A 132 -1.62 16.16 12.81
CA PRO A 132 -1.84 17.59 13.00
C PRO A 132 -1.93 17.98 14.49
N SER A 133 -1.54 17.08 15.39
CA SER A 133 -1.63 17.25 16.84
C SER A 133 -0.43 18.01 17.40
N ASP A 134 0.76 17.77 16.84
CA ASP A 134 2.05 18.19 17.37
C ASP A 134 3.00 18.65 16.27
N ASP A 135 3.90 19.59 16.60
CA ASP A 135 4.97 20.03 15.71
C ASP A 135 5.95 18.87 15.48
N LEU A 136 6.17 18.47 14.22
CA LEU A 136 6.97 17.31 13.87
C LEU A 136 8.18 17.67 13.00
N VAL A 137 9.31 16.99 13.25
CA VAL A 137 10.50 17.02 12.40
C VAL A 137 10.79 15.59 11.97
N LEU A 138 10.75 15.34 10.66
CA LEU A 138 11.15 14.06 10.08
C LEU A 138 12.49 14.23 9.37
N GLU A 139 13.47 13.42 9.76
CA GLU A 139 14.83 13.45 9.22
C GLU A 139 15.24 12.06 8.73
N GLY A 140 15.87 12.01 7.55
CA GLY A 140 16.39 10.78 6.95
C GLY A 140 17.78 10.99 6.37
N ILE A 141 18.57 9.92 6.35
CA ILE A 141 19.87 9.84 5.67
C ILE A 141 19.73 8.86 4.51
N PHE A 142 20.21 9.23 3.32
CA PHE A 142 20.10 8.42 2.10
C PHE A 142 21.32 8.61 1.19
N GLY A 143 21.64 7.62 0.37
CA GLY A 143 22.64 7.71 -0.70
C GLY A 143 21.97 8.20 -1.97
N ALA A 144 22.48 9.26 -2.60
CA ALA A 144 21.90 9.77 -3.83
C ALA A 144 22.25 8.87 -5.03
N THR A 145 21.25 8.21 -5.59
CA THR A 145 21.40 7.36 -6.79
C THR A 145 21.38 8.14 -8.10
N ASN A 146 20.84 9.37 -8.07
CA ASN A 146 20.59 10.26 -9.22
C ASN A 146 21.08 11.69 -8.93
N GLU A 147 21.05 12.55 -9.95
CA GLU A 147 21.36 14.00 -9.83
C GLU A 147 20.24 14.83 -9.15
N TYR A 148 19.14 14.19 -8.79
CA TYR A 148 18.07 14.78 -7.98
C TYR A 148 17.46 13.73 -7.03
N ILE A 149 16.78 14.23 -6.00
CA ILE A 149 15.90 13.47 -5.12
C ILE A 149 14.58 14.21 -4.95
N ASP A 150 13.46 13.48 -4.91
CA ASP A 150 12.17 14.06 -4.57
C ASP A 150 11.89 13.91 -3.06
N PHE A 151 11.51 15.00 -2.40
CA PHE A 151 10.93 14.97 -1.05
C PHE A 151 9.42 15.17 -1.18
N CYS A 152 8.66 14.09 -1.01
CA CYS A 152 7.23 14.04 -1.31
C CYS A 152 6.35 14.04 -0.06
N LEU A 153 5.23 14.76 -0.14
CA LEU A 153 4.12 14.74 0.80
C LEU A 153 2.93 14.06 0.10
N ALA A 154 2.55 12.85 0.52
CA ALA A 154 1.50 12.05 -0.11
C ALA A 154 0.21 12.07 0.71
N LYS A 155 -0.90 12.48 0.08
CA LYS A 155 -2.17 12.73 0.77
C LYS A 155 -2.85 11.43 1.19
N ASN A 156 -3.11 11.31 2.48
CA ASN A 156 -3.98 10.30 3.07
C ASN A 156 -5.30 10.95 3.51
N LYS A 157 -5.22 11.95 4.40
CA LYS A 157 -6.37 12.71 4.93
C LYS A 157 -6.10 14.20 5.03
N GLY A 158 -7.09 15.03 4.73
CA GLY A 158 -7.02 16.49 4.87
C GLY A 158 -5.88 17.12 4.04
N ASP A 159 -5.40 18.28 4.47
CA ASP A 159 -4.45 19.07 3.67
C ASP A 159 -3.00 18.77 4.03
N LEU A 160 -2.15 18.75 3.00
CA LEU A 160 -0.71 18.63 3.16
C LEU A 160 -0.16 19.96 3.66
N PHE A 161 0.86 19.95 4.51
CA PHE A 161 1.58 21.18 4.86
C PHE A 161 3.07 20.94 5.08
N ILE A 162 3.87 22.02 4.98
CA ILE A 162 5.30 22.02 5.30
C ILE A 162 5.77 23.44 5.64
N SER A 163 6.69 23.57 6.60
CA SER A 163 7.19 24.87 7.09
C SER A 163 8.65 25.11 6.68
N LYS A 164 9.50 24.09 6.80
CA LYS A 164 10.93 24.14 6.41
C LYS A 164 11.35 22.82 5.78
N LEU A 165 12.24 22.89 4.79
CA LEU A 165 12.90 21.73 4.17
C LEU A 165 14.40 21.99 4.07
N GLU A 166 15.21 21.07 4.58
CA GLU A 166 16.66 21.17 4.66
C GLU A 166 17.31 19.94 4.00
N LEU A 167 18.30 20.16 3.14
CA LEU A 167 19.18 19.12 2.58
C LEU A 167 20.63 19.47 2.92
N ARG A 168 21.39 18.48 3.40
CA ARG A 168 22.79 18.61 3.81
C ARG A 168 23.62 17.52 3.14
N PRO A 169 24.66 17.86 2.38
CA PRO A 169 25.61 16.87 1.90
C PRO A 169 26.37 16.29 3.10
N LEU A 170 26.55 14.98 3.09
CA LEU A 170 27.39 14.26 4.03
C LEU A 170 28.67 13.81 3.32
N ASP A 171 29.73 13.59 4.09
CA ASP A 171 30.94 12.94 3.60
C ASP A 171 30.85 11.44 3.90
N ASN A 172 31.18 10.60 2.91
CA ASN A 172 30.97 9.15 2.97
C ASN A 172 31.75 8.49 4.15
N ASP A 173 32.81 9.14 4.65
CA ASP A 173 33.60 8.74 5.84
C ASP A 173 32.79 8.76 7.15
N LEU A 174 31.61 9.40 7.18
CA LEU A 174 30.66 9.29 8.30
C LEU A 174 30.19 7.84 8.52
N GLY A 175 30.23 7.00 7.49
CA GLY A 175 29.97 5.57 7.60
C GLY A 175 28.58 5.23 8.12
N TYR A 176 27.56 5.99 7.70
CA TYR A 176 26.14 5.70 7.95
C TYR A 176 25.65 4.56 7.05
N LEU A 177 25.88 4.65 5.73
CA LEU A 177 25.37 3.68 4.76
C LEU A 177 26.38 2.59 4.35
N GLN A 178 27.66 2.74 4.70
CA GLN A 178 28.74 1.76 4.45
C GLN A 178 28.81 1.24 2.99
N GLY A 179 28.45 2.07 2.02
CA GLY A 179 28.42 1.71 0.59
C GLY A 179 27.12 1.05 0.10
N ASN A 180 26.13 0.84 0.96
CA ASN A 180 24.81 0.32 0.57
C ASN A 180 23.88 1.47 0.14
N SER A 181 24.02 1.91 -1.11
CA SER A 181 23.43 3.14 -1.67
C SER A 181 21.90 3.15 -1.82
N SER A 182 21.21 2.05 -1.52
CA SER A 182 19.76 1.90 -1.72
C SER A 182 18.92 2.10 -0.45
N GLY A 183 19.55 2.17 0.73
CA GLY A 183 18.84 2.33 2.01
C GLY A 183 18.51 3.78 2.37
N VAL A 184 17.36 3.99 3.03
CA VAL A 184 17.06 5.21 3.79
C VAL A 184 17.11 4.89 5.28
N LEU A 185 17.86 5.67 6.05
CA LEU A 185 17.92 5.60 7.50
C LEU A 185 17.11 6.76 8.08
N LYS A 186 15.91 6.48 8.63
CA LYS A 186 15.12 7.47 9.37
C LYS A 186 15.84 7.74 10.71
N VAL A 187 16.18 9.00 10.98
CA VAL A 187 16.80 9.40 12.23
C VAL A 187 15.70 9.53 13.29
N VAL A 188 15.66 8.59 14.24
CA VAL A 188 14.65 8.56 15.31
C VAL A 188 15.09 9.45 16.47
N LYS A 189 16.36 9.34 16.87
CA LYS A 189 16.99 10.15 17.92
C LYS A 189 18.43 10.47 17.54
N ARG A 190 18.90 11.67 17.88
CA ARG A 190 20.31 12.05 17.94
C ARG A 190 20.47 12.91 19.19
N VAL A 191 21.21 12.40 20.17
CA VAL A 191 21.20 12.92 21.54
C VAL A 191 22.62 13.15 22.04
N ASP A 192 22.86 14.36 22.50
CA ASP A 192 24.03 14.73 23.30
C ASP A 192 23.69 14.38 24.77
N LEU A 193 24.29 13.31 25.30
CA LEU A 193 23.97 12.84 26.66
C LEU A 193 24.48 13.79 27.75
N GLY A 194 25.59 14.49 27.49
CA GLY A 194 26.24 15.32 28.49
C GLY A 194 25.62 16.72 28.63
N ASN A 195 24.87 17.19 27.62
CA ASN A 195 24.21 18.50 27.61
C ASN A 195 23.40 18.79 28.90
N ASN A 196 23.49 20.02 29.40
CA ASN A 196 22.91 20.50 30.66
C ASN A 196 21.59 21.28 30.52
N GLY A 197 20.96 21.26 29.34
CA GLY A 197 19.84 22.14 29.00
C GLY A 197 20.31 23.44 28.35
N GLU A 198 21.48 23.42 27.71
CA GLU A 198 21.87 24.40 26.70
C GLU A 198 21.06 24.14 25.41
N GLU A 199 21.06 25.08 24.46
CA GLU A 199 20.40 24.88 23.16
C GLU A 199 20.94 23.65 22.40
N ASP A 200 20.12 23.07 21.51
CA ASP A 200 20.50 21.94 20.66
C ASP A 200 21.78 22.28 19.85
N VAL A 201 22.76 21.36 19.82
CA VAL A 201 24.00 21.58 19.06
C VAL A 201 23.77 21.26 17.59
N ARG A 202 24.00 22.23 16.71
CA ARG A 202 23.92 22.11 15.24
C ARG A 202 24.94 23.03 14.56
N TYR A 203 24.82 23.28 13.25
CA TYR A 203 25.70 24.21 12.55
C TYR A 203 25.65 25.63 13.20
N PRO A 204 26.80 26.31 13.42
CA PRO A 204 28.13 25.99 12.90
C PRO A 204 28.99 25.03 13.76
N ASP A 205 28.52 24.59 14.92
CA ASP A 205 29.26 23.62 15.76
C ASP A 205 29.34 22.22 15.12
N ASP A 206 28.30 21.82 14.37
CA ASP A 206 28.29 20.63 13.51
C ASP A 206 28.35 21.04 12.02
N GLN A 207 29.45 20.70 11.34
CA GLN A 207 29.67 21.08 9.93
C GLN A 207 28.65 20.47 8.95
N TYR A 208 27.98 19.38 9.35
CA TYR A 208 26.94 18.71 8.55
C TYR A 208 25.51 19.15 8.95
N ASP A 209 25.39 20.09 9.89
CA ASP A 209 24.11 20.59 10.44
C ASP A 209 23.18 19.47 10.96
N ARG A 210 23.77 18.42 11.51
CA ARG A 210 23.04 17.45 12.34
C ARG A 210 22.65 18.13 13.64
N ILE A 211 21.38 18.00 14.01
CA ILE A 211 20.86 18.50 15.30
C ILE A 211 21.09 17.42 16.35
N TRP A 212 21.95 17.70 17.33
CA TRP A 212 22.15 16.92 18.55
C TRP A 212 21.28 17.50 19.66
N ARG A 213 20.28 16.74 20.08
CA ARG A 213 19.27 17.21 21.04
C ARG A 213 19.68 16.97 22.48
N ILE A 214 19.18 17.84 23.36
CA ILE A 214 19.19 17.69 24.81
C ILE A 214 18.56 16.33 25.19
N PRO A 215 19.09 15.59 26.19
CA PRO A 215 18.55 14.29 26.56
C PRO A 215 17.26 14.44 27.39
N ASP A 216 16.30 13.55 27.19
CA ASP A 216 15.12 13.46 28.04
C ASP A 216 15.51 12.83 29.39
N PRO A 217 15.38 13.55 30.54
CA PRO A 217 15.75 13.03 31.85
C PRO A 217 15.01 11.75 32.27
N GLN A 218 13.84 11.47 31.70
CA GLN A 218 13.08 10.24 32.01
C GLN A 218 13.69 8.99 31.37
N THR A 219 14.55 9.15 30.36
CA THR A 219 15.12 8.04 29.59
C THR A 219 16.40 7.47 30.21
N ILE A 220 17.02 8.12 31.20
CA ILE A 220 18.38 7.78 31.69
C ILE A 220 18.37 7.38 33.16
N SER A 221 19.06 6.29 33.50
CA SER A 221 19.24 5.82 34.88
C SER A 221 20.63 5.21 35.11
N PRO A 222 21.34 5.53 36.21
CA PRO A 222 21.02 6.55 37.20
C PRO A 222 21.20 7.97 36.64
N LEU A 223 20.57 8.95 37.29
CA LEU A 223 20.58 10.36 36.87
C LEU A 223 21.92 11.10 37.15
N SER A 224 23.03 10.38 37.39
CA SER A 224 24.19 10.89 38.15
C SER A 224 25.52 11.00 37.37
N SER A 225 26.40 11.85 37.92
CA SER A 225 27.77 12.18 37.50
C SER A 225 27.97 12.50 36.00
N LYS A 226 27.58 13.72 35.63
CA LYS A 226 28.04 14.34 34.38
C LYS A 226 29.50 14.73 34.49
N ARG A 227 30.31 14.41 33.49
CA ARG A 227 31.70 14.86 33.36
C ARG A 227 31.82 15.84 32.20
N SER A 228 32.73 16.79 32.33
CA SER A 228 33.17 17.67 31.25
C SER A 228 34.68 17.86 31.32
N SER A 229 35.34 17.92 30.16
CA SER A 229 36.77 18.23 30.07
C SER A 229 37.11 18.93 28.76
N ASN A 230 38.13 19.79 28.80
CA ASN A 230 38.65 20.49 27.63
C ASN A 230 39.70 19.64 26.88
N ILE A 231 39.44 18.35 26.71
CA ILE A 231 40.36 17.47 25.97
C ILE A 231 40.36 17.86 24.50
N SER A 232 41.57 18.02 23.96
CA SER A 232 41.80 18.26 22.54
C SER A 232 41.88 16.93 21.79
N ILE A 233 41.00 16.78 20.81
CA ILE A 233 40.88 15.57 20.00
C ILE A 233 41.85 15.68 18.82
N TYR A 234 43.09 15.23 19.03
CA TYR A 234 44.09 15.11 17.97
C TYR A 234 44.20 13.66 17.48
N ASN A 235 44.42 13.47 16.18
CA ASN A 235 44.73 12.19 15.52
C ASN A 235 43.65 11.08 15.55
N ALA A 236 42.38 11.42 15.76
CA ALA A 236 41.27 10.49 15.59
C ALA A 236 40.30 10.98 14.50
N ASN A 237 39.74 10.07 13.69
CA ASN A 237 38.77 10.40 12.65
C ASN A 237 37.38 10.68 13.28
N VAL A 238 37.28 11.82 13.95
CA VAL A 238 36.12 12.20 14.76
C VAL A 238 35.20 13.07 13.96
N THR A 239 34.02 12.53 13.69
CA THR A 239 32.99 13.19 12.88
C THR A 239 31.92 13.90 13.70
N VAL A 240 31.90 13.74 15.03
CA VAL A 240 30.95 14.38 15.96
C VAL A 240 31.52 15.69 16.50
N PRO A 241 30.71 16.76 16.71
CA PRO A 241 31.20 18.04 17.23
C PRO A 241 31.96 17.90 18.55
N ALA A 242 33.06 18.65 18.70
CA ALA A 242 33.82 18.68 19.95
C ALA A 242 32.93 19.08 21.14
N LYS A 243 32.01 20.02 20.96
CA LYS A 243 31.05 20.48 21.98
C LYS A 243 30.18 19.35 22.56
N VAL A 244 29.74 18.42 21.69
CA VAL A 244 28.97 17.22 22.09
C VAL A 244 29.88 16.22 22.83
N LEU A 245 31.10 15.99 22.32
CA LEU A 245 32.01 15.01 22.93
C LEU A 245 32.68 15.46 24.23
N GLN A 246 32.82 16.77 24.45
CA GLN A 246 33.43 17.35 25.66
C GLN A 246 32.59 17.16 26.94
N THR A 247 31.39 16.60 26.82
CA THR A 247 30.53 16.25 27.96
C THR A 247 30.06 14.79 27.86
N ALA A 248 29.71 14.19 29.00
CA ALA A 248 29.22 12.82 29.07
C ALA A 248 28.43 12.52 30.34
N VAL A 249 27.62 11.47 30.30
CA VAL A 249 27.08 10.80 31.50
C VAL A 249 27.99 9.62 31.84
N ALA A 250 28.38 9.50 33.11
CA ALA A 250 29.16 8.39 33.64
C ALA A 250 28.50 7.79 34.88
N ALA A 251 28.49 6.46 35.00
CA ALA A 251 27.95 5.76 36.16
C ALA A 251 29.03 4.87 36.82
N THR A 252 28.84 4.52 38.10
CA THR A 252 29.81 3.70 38.86
C THR A 252 29.83 2.25 38.37
N ASP A 253 28.66 1.65 38.15
CA ASP A 253 28.51 0.23 37.82
C ASP A 253 27.59 -0.01 36.62
N LEU A 254 26.48 0.73 36.52
CA LEU A 254 25.43 0.51 35.53
C LEU A 254 24.93 1.84 34.97
N LEU A 255 24.85 1.96 33.64
CA LEU A 255 24.22 3.07 32.92
C LEU A 255 23.16 2.50 31.98
N GLN A 256 21.92 2.93 32.12
CA GLN A 256 20.77 2.48 31.35
C GLN A 256 20.12 3.65 30.62
N ILE A 257 19.74 3.42 29.36
CA ILE A 257 19.02 4.33 28.49
C ILE A 257 17.80 3.58 27.95
N PHE A 258 16.60 4.08 28.26
CA PHE A 258 15.34 3.43 27.94
C PHE A 258 14.44 4.33 27.09
N HIS A 259 13.98 3.80 25.96
CA HIS A 259 13.01 4.41 25.06
C HIS A 259 11.78 3.52 24.94
N ASN A 260 10.60 4.12 25.00
CA ASN A 260 9.29 3.49 24.79
C ASN A 260 8.49 4.15 23.66
N ASP A 261 9.18 4.95 22.83
CA ASP A 261 8.63 5.81 21.78
C ASP A 261 9.19 5.45 20.38
N LEU A 262 9.68 4.22 20.20
CA LEU A 262 10.02 3.70 18.87
C LEU A 262 8.75 3.30 18.11
N ASP A 263 8.82 3.25 16.78
CA ASP A 263 7.71 2.76 15.95
C ASP A 263 7.34 1.32 16.38
N THR A 264 6.04 1.02 16.45
CA THR A 264 5.53 -0.34 16.75
C THR A 264 5.47 -1.20 15.49
N GLY A 265 5.84 -2.47 15.63
CA GLY A 265 6.18 -3.39 14.53
C GLY A 265 7.65 -3.81 14.57
N ASP A 266 8.00 -4.92 13.93
CA ASP A 266 9.35 -5.51 13.99
C ASP A 266 10.32 -4.83 13.01
N TYR A 267 10.68 -3.58 13.31
CA TYR A 267 11.62 -2.80 12.51
C TYR A 267 13.09 -3.11 12.87
N ASN A 268 13.95 -3.00 11.85
CA ASN A 268 15.40 -3.01 12.00
C ASN A 268 15.89 -1.61 12.40
N TYR A 269 16.78 -1.55 13.39
CA TYR A 269 17.40 -0.34 13.89
C TYR A 269 18.93 -0.50 13.97
N THR A 270 19.63 0.62 13.88
CA THR A 270 21.05 0.77 14.22
C THR A 270 21.16 1.79 15.33
N VAL A 271 21.79 1.43 16.46
CA VAL A 271 22.22 2.42 17.46
C VAL A 271 23.70 2.69 17.26
N ILE A 272 24.08 3.96 17.21
CA ILE A 272 25.47 4.41 17.14
C ILE A 272 25.79 5.06 18.48
N LEU A 273 26.84 4.59 19.14
CA LEU A 273 27.32 5.09 20.42
C LEU A 273 28.65 5.81 20.22
N HIS A 274 28.78 6.98 20.82
CA HIS A 274 29.96 7.83 20.75
C HIS A 274 30.57 7.99 22.14
N PHE A 275 31.85 7.64 22.23
CA PHE A 275 32.63 7.64 23.46
C PHE A 275 33.87 8.50 23.28
N LEU A 276 34.09 9.44 24.20
CA LEU A 276 35.36 10.11 24.41
C LEU A 276 35.72 9.95 25.88
N GLU A 277 36.88 9.35 26.17
CA GLU A 277 37.41 9.29 27.53
C GLU A 277 37.74 10.71 28.00
N LEU A 278 37.09 11.14 29.09
CA LEU A 278 37.20 12.48 29.67
C LEU A 278 38.20 12.54 30.83
N ASP A 279 38.74 11.41 31.26
CA ASP A 279 39.64 11.26 32.40
C ASP A 279 41.04 10.85 31.94
N ASP A 280 41.97 11.81 31.92
CA ASP A 280 43.36 11.62 31.49
C ASP A 280 44.17 10.64 32.37
N SER A 281 43.64 10.25 33.54
CA SER A 281 44.26 9.22 34.39
C SER A 281 43.91 7.78 33.97
N VAL A 282 42.87 7.60 33.16
CA VAL A 282 42.41 6.29 32.70
C VAL A 282 43.32 5.77 31.58
N THR A 283 43.73 4.51 31.73
CA THR A 283 44.59 3.77 30.80
C THR A 283 43.88 2.52 30.27
N VAL A 284 44.43 1.94 29.20
CA VAL A 284 43.88 0.74 28.53
C VAL A 284 43.61 -0.37 29.54
N GLY A 285 42.42 -0.97 29.47
CA GLY A 285 41.96 -2.03 30.36
C GLY A 285 41.41 -1.56 31.72
N GLN A 286 41.38 -0.26 32.02
CA GLN A 286 40.80 0.23 33.28
C GLN A 286 39.30 0.48 33.20
N ARG A 287 38.80 1.10 32.12
CA ARG A 287 37.36 1.29 31.90
C ARG A 287 36.83 0.22 30.93
N VAL A 288 36.38 -0.89 31.48
CA VAL A 288 35.87 -2.03 30.70
C VAL A 288 34.42 -2.34 31.10
N PHE A 289 33.51 -2.29 30.14
CA PHE A 289 32.08 -2.55 30.36
C PHE A 289 31.46 -3.39 29.24
N ASP A 290 30.43 -4.15 29.60
CA ASP A 290 29.57 -4.87 28.66
C ASP A 290 28.42 -3.99 28.20
N ILE A 291 28.00 -4.14 26.94
CA ILE A 291 26.92 -3.38 26.31
C ILE A 291 25.80 -4.35 25.92
N TYR A 292 24.59 -4.08 26.39
CA TYR A 292 23.38 -4.89 26.20
C TYR A 292 22.32 -4.09 25.46
N ILE A 293 21.63 -4.73 24.51
CA ILE A 293 20.45 -4.19 23.83
C ILE A 293 19.28 -5.15 24.09
N ASN A 294 18.21 -4.66 24.69
CA ASN A 294 17.02 -5.45 25.07
C ASN A 294 17.42 -6.72 25.84
N SER A 295 18.28 -6.55 26.86
CA SER A 295 18.90 -7.61 27.68
C SER A 295 19.87 -8.56 26.96
N ASN A 296 20.02 -8.48 25.64
CA ASN A 296 20.98 -9.29 24.88
C ASN A 296 22.36 -8.60 24.88
N LYS A 297 23.40 -9.32 25.31
CA LYS A 297 24.79 -8.82 25.27
C LYS A 297 25.25 -8.66 23.81
N ARG A 298 25.72 -7.46 23.45
CA ARG A 298 26.16 -7.07 22.09
C ARG A 298 27.62 -6.63 22.04
N GLY A 299 28.06 -5.82 23.01
CA GLY A 299 29.47 -5.52 23.24
C GLY A 299 29.96 -6.32 24.45
N ALA A 300 31.01 -7.13 24.27
CA ALA A 300 31.63 -7.87 25.36
C ALA A 300 32.98 -7.23 25.70
N SER A 301 33.19 -6.88 26.98
CA SER A 301 34.43 -6.28 27.47
C SER A 301 34.90 -5.08 26.63
N PHE A 302 34.00 -4.14 26.34
CA PHE A 302 34.29 -2.96 25.54
C PHE A 302 35.19 -2.00 26.33
N ASP A 303 36.29 -1.59 25.70
CA ASP A 303 37.26 -0.61 26.19
C ASP A 303 37.44 0.47 25.13
N ILE A 304 37.24 1.73 25.53
CA ILE A 304 37.32 2.92 24.67
C ILE A 304 38.76 3.12 24.16
N LEU A 305 39.76 2.77 24.97
CA LEU A 305 41.18 3.06 24.73
C LEU A 305 41.90 1.92 23.97
N ALA A 306 41.22 0.81 23.68
CA ALA A 306 41.83 -0.38 23.06
C ALA A 306 42.50 -0.12 21.70
N THR A 307 42.03 0.89 20.95
CA THR A 307 42.60 1.32 19.65
C THR A 307 43.74 2.33 19.80
N GLY A 308 44.15 2.68 21.01
CA GLY A 308 45.16 3.71 21.29
C GLY A 308 44.65 5.15 21.15
N THR A 309 43.36 5.35 20.85
CA THR A 309 42.69 6.65 20.76
C THR A 309 41.78 6.88 21.96
N LYS A 310 41.61 8.14 22.40
CA LYS A 310 40.63 8.49 23.44
C LYS A 310 39.17 8.43 22.97
N TYR A 311 38.94 8.37 21.67
CA TYR A 311 37.62 8.31 21.04
C TYR A 311 37.34 6.90 20.49
N ALA A 312 36.12 6.43 20.69
CA ALA A 312 35.59 5.22 20.07
C ALA A 312 34.15 5.45 19.56
N ARG A 313 33.83 4.86 18.41
CA ARG A 313 32.47 4.82 17.83
C ARG A 313 32.06 3.36 17.68
N LEU A 314 30.87 3.01 18.17
CA LEU A 314 30.33 1.66 18.06
C LEU A 314 28.93 1.69 17.44
N ALA A 315 28.74 1.00 16.31
CA ALA A 315 27.43 0.82 15.69
C ALA A 315 26.91 -0.61 15.96
N LEU A 316 25.67 -0.75 16.43
CA LEU A 316 25.04 -2.02 16.78
C LEU A 316 23.66 -2.12 16.14
N ASN A 317 23.43 -3.21 15.40
CA ASN A 317 22.14 -3.48 14.76
C ASN A 317 21.24 -4.32 15.67
N PHE A 318 19.95 -4.01 15.70
CA PHE A 318 18.95 -4.71 16.51
C PHE A 318 17.55 -4.60 15.90
N THR A 319 16.66 -5.51 16.29
CA THR A 319 15.21 -5.38 16.07
C THR A 319 14.54 -4.87 17.34
N ALA A 320 13.53 -4.03 17.18
CA ALA A 320 12.72 -3.53 18.27
C ALA A 320 11.28 -3.28 17.82
N ASN A 321 10.36 -3.41 18.76
CA ASN A 321 8.94 -3.15 18.58
C ASN A 321 8.48 -2.25 19.73
N GLY A 322 8.30 -0.96 19.45
CA GLY A 322 7.90 0.05 20.43
C GLY A 322 8.97 0.48 21.46
N SER A 323 9.99 -0.32 21.76
CA SER A 323 10.94 0.00 22.85
C SER A 323 12.39 -0.48 22.66
N LEU A 324 13.31 0.25 23.28
CA LEU A 324 14.74 -0.05 23.39
C LEU A 324 15.19 0.13 24.85
N ASN A 325 15.82 -0.90 25.40
CA ASN A 325 16.63 -0.82 26.61
C ASN A 325 18.10 -1.04 26.24
N LEU A 326 18.88 0.05 26.24
CA LEU A 326 20.32 0.04 26.11
C LEU A 326 20.93 0.07 27.52
N THR A 327 21.71 -0.93 27.89
CA THR A 327 22.36 -1.02 29.21
C THR A 327 23.87 -1.21 29.03
N MET A 328 24.66 -0.40 29.71
CA MET A 328 26.12 -0.50 29.82
C MET A 328 26.47 -0.89 31.27
N ALA A 329 27.17 -2.00 31.46
CA ALA A 329 27.46 -2.56 32.79
C ALA A 329 28.96 -2.83 32.98
N LYS A 330 29.56 -2.32 34.06
CA LYS A 330 30.96 -2.56 34.44
C LYS A 330 31.24 -4.07 34.52
N VAL A 331 32.36 -4.51 33.93
CA VAL A 331 32.75 -5.94 33.96
C VAL A 331 33.19 -6.32 35.39
N PRO A 332 32.75 -7.48 35.93
CA PRO A 332 33.23 -7.97 37.22
C PRO A 332 34.76 -8.10 37.26
N ASN A 333 35.38 -7.60 38.33
CA ASN A 333 36.84 -7.51 38.53
C ASN A 333 37.58 -6.45 37.68
N ALA A 334 36.88 -5.56 36.97
CA ALA A 334 37.50 -4.35 36.41
C ALA A 334 37.86 -3.33 37.51
N PHE A 335 38.75 -2.37 37.20
CA PHE A 335 39.09 -1.24 38.08
C PHE A 335 37.84 -0.40 38.43
N ASP A 336 37.93 0.50 39.43
CA ASP A 336 36.80 1.32 39.91
C ASP A 336 36.38 2.47 38.98
N VAL A 337 36.38 2.20 37.67
CA VAL A 337 35.99 3.11 36.59
C VAL A 337 34.85 2.47 35.81
N GLY A 338 33.61 2.91 36.08
CA GLY A 338 32.41 2.40 35.43
C GLY A 338 32.15 2.95 34.01
N PRO A 339 30.98 2.64 33.40
CA PRO A 339 30.66 3.07 32.04
C PRO A 339 30.54 4.60 31.90
N ILE A 340 30.83 5.10 30.69
CA ILE A 340 30.67 6.49 30.26
C ILE A 340 30.07 6.50 28.86
N CYS A 341 29.24 7.50 28.52
CA CYS A 341 28.75 7.71 27.15
C CYS A 341 28.50 9.20 26.90
N ASN A 342 28.94 9.70 25.74
CA ASN A 342 28.94 11.13 25.41
C ASN A 342 27.73 11.47 24.54
N ALA A 343 27.42 10.64 23.53
CA ALA A 343 26.28 10.83 22.65
C ALA A 343 25.82 9.51 22.01
N TYR A 344 24.59 9.49 21.51
CA TYR A 344 24.08 8.37 20.71
C TYR A 344 23.12 8.80 19.60
N GLU A 345 23.03 7.96 18.57
CA GLU A 345 22.05 8.05 17.49
C GLU A 345 21.22 6.76 17.43
N ILE A 346 19.91 6.89 17.20
CA ILE A 346 19.02 5.76 16.90
C ILE A 346 18.49 5.98 15.48
N LEU A 347 18.86 5.06 14.59
CA LEU A 347 18.48 5.07 13.18
C LEU A 347 17.56 3.88 12.90
N GLN A 348 16.42 4.10 12.29
CA GLN A 348 15.51 3.06 11.82
C GLN A 348 15.78 2.81 10.33
N VAL A 349 16.07 1.55 9.99
CA VAL A 349 16.33 1.16 8.60
C VAL A 349 14.98 1.05 7.88
N ARG A 350 14.74 1.94 6.90
CA ARG A 350 13.60 1.81 6.00
C ARG A 350 13.98 0.82 4.87
N PRO A 351 13.12 -0.16 4.55
CA PRO A 351 13.40 -1.09 3.46
C PRO A 351 13.47 -0.32 2.15
N TRP A 352 14.42 -0.71 1.29
CA TRP A 352 14.48 -0.21 -0.07
C TRP A 352 13.25 -0.64 -0.87
N VAL A 353 12.74 0.27 -1.69
CA VAL A 353 11.65 0.04 -2.63
C VAL A 353 12.16 0.36 -4.02
N GLN A 354 11.99 -0.56 -4.96
CA GLN A 354 12.35 -0.34 -6.36
C GLN A 354 11.40 0.70 -6.98
N ALA A 355 11.94 1.84 -7.37
CA ALA A 355 11.20 2.90 -8.07
C ALA A 355 10.74 2.46 -9.47
N THR A 356 9.85 3.24 -10.08
CA THR A 356 9.37 3.03 -11.46
C THR A 356 10.52 3.02 -12.46
N ASN A 357 10.37 2.21 -13.50
CA ASN A 357 11.28 2.19 -14.64
C ASN A 357 11.50 3.62 -15.19
N GLN A 358 12.76 4.03 -15.33
CA GLN A 358 13.09 5.42 -15.64
C GLN A 358 12.72 5.85 -17.07
N ASP A 359 12.59 4.90 -18.01
CA ASP A 359 12.10 5.20 -19.37
C ASP A 359 10.62 5.56 -19.32
N ASP A 360 9.81 4.81 -18.55
CA ASP A 360 8.39 5.13 -18.30
C ASP A 360 8.22 6.46 -17.55
N VAL A 361 9.08 6.75 -16.55
CA VAL A 361 9.10 8.05 -15.83
C VAL A 361 9.39 9.20 -16.80
N GLY A 362 10.40 9.04 -17.66
CA GLY A 362 10.76 10.04 -18.67
C GLY A 362 9.64 10.26 -19.69
N ALA A 363 9.03 9.19 -20.19
CA ALA A 363 7.92 9.24 -21.13
C ALA A 363 6.68 9.92 -20.52
N ILE A 364 6.25 9.52 -19.31
CA ILE A 364 5.03 10.10 -18.71
C ILE A 364 5.22 11.56 -18.28
N MET A 365 6.44 11.97 -17.90
CA MET A 365 6.76 13.38 -17.65
C MET A 365 6.63 14.23 -18.91
N LYS A 366 7.12 13.76 -20.07
CA LYS A 366 6.89 14.46 -21.36
C LYS A 366 5.40 14.56 -21.68
N VAL A 367 4.63 13.47 -21.51
CA VAL A 367 3.18 13.45 -21.75
C VAL A 367 2.46 14.46 -20.84
N ARG A 368 2.86 14.55 -19.57
CA ARG A 368 2.36 15.56 -18.62
C ARG A 368 2.63 16.98 -19.11
N ASP A 369 3.87 17.28 -19.52
CA ASP A 369 4.27 18.62 -19.95
C ASP A 369 3.58 19.04 -21.28
N GLU A 370 3.44 18.10 -22.22
CA GLU A 370 2.68 18.28 -23.47
C GLU A 370 1.20 18.61 -23.19
N LEU A 371 0.58 17.91 -22.24
CA LEU A 371 -0.81 18.17 -21.82
C LEU A 371 -0.94 19.51 -21.06
N LEU A 372 -0.01 19.81 -20.15
CA LEU A 372 0.03 21.06 -19.37
C LEU A 372 0.05 22.30 -20.27
N GLY A 373 0.73 22.23 -21.43
CA GLY A 373 0.78 23.32 -22.41
C GLY A 373 -0.59 23.85 -22.84
N HIS A 374 -1.62 23.00 -22.85
CA HIS A 374 -2.99 23.34 -23.26
C HIS A 374 -4.03 23.30 -22.14
N ASN A 375 -3.69 22.76 -20.95
CA ASN A 375 -4.68 22.34 -19.94
C ASN A 375 -4.38 22.82 -18.51
N LYS A 376 -3.68 23.95 -18.34
CA LYS A 376 -3.21 24.46 -17.04
C LYS A 376 -4.28 24.55 -15.93
N GLU A 377 -5.52 24.88 -16.29
CA GLU A 377 -6.65 25.08 -15.36
C GLU A 377 -7.22 23.76 -14.77
N ILE A 378 -6.65 22.59 -15.08
CA ILE A 378 -7.14 21.29 -14.61
C ILE A 378 -6.28 20.83 -13.41
N GLY A 379 -6.88 20.74 -12.22
CA GLY A 379 -6.20 20.33 -10.97
C GLY A 379 -5.66 18.90 -10.92
N LEU A 380 -5.73 18.13 -12.01
CA LEU A 380 -5.13 16.80 -12.14
C LEU A 380 -3.59 16.85 -12.02
N TRP A 381 -2.98 17.88 -12.64
CA TRP A 381 -1.51 17.99 -12.74
C TRP A 381 -0.82 18.26 -11.39
N ASP A 382 -1.62 18.63 -10.39
CA ASP A 382 -1.16 18.99 -9.06
C ASP A 382 -0.73 17.78 -8.23
N GLY A 383 -1.44 16.66 -8.38
CA GLY A 383 -1.08 15.37 -7.76
C GLY A 383 -0.06 14.56 -8.57
N TRP A 384 0.22 14.95 -9.82
CA TRP A 384 1.21 14.33 -10.70
C TRP A 384 2.62 14.84 -10.37
N SER A 385 3.17 14.38 -9.25
CA SER A 385 4.49 14.77 -8.74
C SER A 385 5.26 13.56 -8.18
N GLY A 386 6.59 13.57 -8.26
CA GLY A 386 7.46 12.46 -7.84
C GLY A 386 7.34 11.23 -8.73
N ASP A 387 7.50 10.04 -8.15
CA ASP A 387 7.36 8.77 -8.86
C ASP A 387 5.89 8.49 -9.29
N PRO A 388 5.64 8.12 -10.56
CA PRO A 388 4.29 8.00 -11.11
C PRO A 388 3.51 6.77 -10.65
N CYS A 389 4.14 5.76 -10.04
CA CYS A 389 3.47 4.52 -9.63
C CYS A 389 3.50 4.27 -8.11
N LEU A 390 4.48 4.79 -7.38
CA LEU A 390 4.75 4.35 -6.00
C LEU A 390 5.00 5.52 -5.04
N PRO A 391 4.29 5.63 -3.90
CA PRO A 391 2.91 5.19 -3.64
C PRO A 391 1.98 6.37 -3.24
N PRO A 392 0.69 6.36 -3.65
CA PRO A 392 0.06 5.54 -4.70
C PRO A 392 0.41 6.04 -6.12
N PRO A 393 0.00 5.34 -7.20
CA PRO A 393 0.12 5.84 -8.56
C PRO A 393 -0.56 7.20 -8.75
N TRP A 394 -0.09 7.98 -9.73
CA TRP A 394 -0.77 9.21 -10.15
C TRP A 394 -2.20 8.91 -10.63
N GLU A 395 -3.12 9.84 -10.39
CA GLU A 395 -4.51 9.67 -10.81
C GLU A 395 -4.62 9.51 -12.34
N GLY A 396 -5.26 8.42 -12.77
CA GLY A 396 -5.35 8.02 -14.17
C GLY A 396 -4.30 6.99 -14.62
N LEU A 397 -3.25 6.75 -13.84
CA LEU A 397 -2.28 5.70 -14.14
C LEU A 397 -2.65 4.36 -13.52
N THR A 398 -2.39 3.29 -14.26
CA THR A 398 -2.32 1.91 -13.75
C THR A 398 -0.90 1.43 -13.95
N CYS A 399 -0.31 0.86 -12.91
CA CYS A 399 1.05 0.31 -12.96
C CYS A 399 1.06 -1.18 -12.59
N SER A 400 2.10 -1.88 -13.00
CA SER A 400 2.27 -3.31 -12.72
C SER A 400 3.76 -3.64 -12.56
N THR A 401 4.08 -4.75 -11.91
CA THR A 401 5.48 -5.16 -11.72
C THR A 401 5.96 -5.97 -12.92
N SER A 402 7.06 -5.54 -13.55
CA SER A 402 7.71 -6.22 -14.67
C SER A 402 9.22 -6.26 -14.44
N ASN A 403 9.82 -7.45 -14.49
CA ASN A 403 11.26 -7.67 -14.24
C ASN A 403 11.79 -7.02 -12.93
N GLY A 404 10.94 -6.94 -11.90
CA GLY A 404 11.26 -6.31 -10.60
C GLY A 404 10.99 -4.79 -10.52
N PHE A 405 10.78 -4.10 -11.64
CA PHE A 405 10.44 -2.67 -11.68
C PHE A 405 8.92 -2.47 -11.71
N SER A 406 8.44 -1.33 -11.20
CA SER A 406 7.11 -0.84 -11.57
C SER A 406 7.16 -0.26 -12.99
N VAL A 407 6.17 -0.59 -13.82
CA VAL A 407 6.00 -0.08 -15.19
C VAL A 407 4.57 0.41 -15.40
N ILE A 408 4.37 1.38 -16.29
CA ILE A 408 3.06 1.98 -16.59
C ILE A 408 2.33 1.11 -17.61
N THR A 409 1.26 0.46 -17.18
CA THR A 409 0.44 -0.44 -18.02
C THR A 409 -0.89 0.19 -18.45
N GLY A 410 -1.39 1.20 -17.75
CA GLY A 410 -2.61 1.90 -18.11
C GLY A 410 -2.52 3.42 -17.98
N LEU A 411 -3.16 4.14 -18.92
CA LEU A 411 -3.37 5.58 -18.91
C LEU A 411 -4.84 5.87 -19.25
N ASP A 412 -5.63 6.25 -18.25
CA ASP A 412 -7.03 6.69 -18.38
C ASP A 412 -7.15 8.19 -18.01
N LEU A 413 -7.32 9.02 -19.04
CA LEU A 413 -7.59 10.45 -18.92
C LEU A 413 -9.00 10.79 -19.46
N SER A 414 -9.90 9.81 -19.49
CA SER A 414 -11.22 10.00 -20.10
C SER A 414 -12.10 10.98 -19.32
N LYS A 415 -12.98 11.69 -20.04
CA LYS A 415 -13.98 12.61 -19.47
C LYS A 415 -13.40 13.81 -18.69
N ARG A 416 -12.13 14.16 -18.90
CA ARG A 416 -11.43 15.27 -18.22
C ARG A 416 -11.53 16.62 -18.94
N LYS A 417 -12.19 16.69 -20.11
CA LYS A 417 -12.31 17.89 -20.97
C LYS A 417 -10.96 18.38 -21.52
N LEU A 418 -10.00 17.48 -21.66
CA LEU A 418 -8.64 17.78 -22.13
C LEU A 418 -8.65 18.30 -23.57
N GLN A 419 -7.82 19.31 -23.84
CA GLN A 419 -7.69 20.01 -25.12
C GLN A 419 -6.25 19.93 -25.65
N GLY A 420 -6.06 20.28 -26.92
CA GLY A 420 -4.76 20.25 -27.59
C GLY A 420 -4.58 19.01 -28.48
N PRO A 421 -3.38 18.77 -29.02
CA PRO A 421 -3.06 17.54 -29.74
C PRO A 421 -3.02 16.33 -28.79
N LEU A 422 -3.12 15.12 -29.35
CA LEU A 422 -2.70 13.92 -28.62
C LEU A 422 -1.19 13.99 -28.35
N PRO A 423 -0.73 13.79 -27.10
CA PRO A 423 0.69 13.84 -26.73
C PRO A 423 1.52 12.81 -27.54
N PRO A 424 2.44 13.23 -28.42
CA PRO A 424 3.25 12.28 -29.20
C PRO A 424 4.07 11.34 -28.32
N SER A 425 4.51 11.80 -27.14
CA SER A 425 5.34 11.02 -26.22
C SER A 425 4.62 9.79 -25.61
N ILE A 426 3.30 9.64 -25.77
CA ILE A 426 2.56 8.43 -25.34
C ILE A 426 3.09 7.15 -26.02
N ILE A 427 3.66 7.26 -27.23
CA ILE A 427 4.20 6.09 -27.95
C ILE A 427 5.48 5.52 -27.30
N GLU A 428 6.14 6.29 -26.42
CA GLU A 428 7.36 5.87 -25.72
C GLU A 428 7.08 4.92 -24.55
N LEU A 429 5.84 4.86 -24.05
CA LEU A 429 5.41 3.99 -22.96
C LEU A 429 5.33 2.51 -23.43
N ALA A 430 6.46 1.82 -23.41
CA ALA A 430 6.63 0.50 -24.02
C ALA A 430 5.70 -0.57 -23.42
N TYR A 431 5.43 -0.50 -22.11
CA TYR A 431 4.62 -1.47 -21.36
C TYR A 431 3.11 -1.15 -21.35
N LEU A 432 2.69 -0.06 -21.98
CA LEU A 432 1.29 0.40 -21.97
C LEU A 432 0.37 -0.62 -22.68
N THR A 433 -0.53 -1.25 -21.92
CA THR A 433 -1.55 -2.18 -22.43
C THR A 433 -2.90 -1.50 -22.64
N ASN A 434 -3.20 -0.44 -21.89
CA ASN A 434 -4.52 0.19 -21.86
C ASN A 434 -4.40 1.73 -21.99
N LEU A 435 -4.93 2.28 -23.08
CA LEU A 435 -5.00 3.72 -23.31
C LEU A 435 -6.46 4.16 -23.47
N ASN A 436 -6.95 5.04 -22.59
CA ASN A 436 -8.29 5.60 -22.66
C ASN A 436 -8.23 7.14 -22.57
N LEU A 437 -8.41 7.80 -23.70
CA LEU A 437 -8.44 9.27 -23.83
C LEU A 437 -9.83 9.76 -24.27
N SER A 438 -10.86 8.93 -24.12
CA SER A 438 -12.20 9.17 -24.63
C SER A 438 -12.94 10.33 -23.94
N HIS A 439 -13.94 10.89 -24.62
CA HIS A 439 -14.78 11.98 -24.11
C HIS A 439 -13.98 13.23 -23.67
N ASN A 440 -13.07 13.67 -24.53
CA ASN A 440 -12.28 14.89 -24.36
C ASN A 440 -12.45 15.80 -25.59
N HIS A 441 -11.56 16.77 -25.75
CA HIS A 441 -11.52 17.73 -26.85
C HIS A 441 -10.15 17.70 -27.57
N PHE A 442 -9.53 16.52 -27.63
CA PHE A 442 -8.27 16.32 -28.34
C PHE A 442 -8.45 16.52 -29.84
N LYS A 443 -7.45 17.14 -30.47
CA LYS A 443 -7.41 17.55 -31.88
C LYS A 443 -6.14 17.01 -32.54
N GLY A 444 -5.96 17.31 -33.83
CA GLY A 444 -4.79 16.86 -34.57
C GLY A 444 -4.87 15.39 -34.97
N GLU A 445 -3.75 14.87 -35.48
CA GLU A 445 -3.62 13.50 -35.96
C GLU A 445 -3.26 12.54 -34.81
N ILE A 446 -3.51 11.25 -35.00
CA ILE A 446 -3.20 10.22 -34.00
C ILE A 446 -1.73 9.78 -34.16
N PRO A 447 -0.91 9.79 -33.09
CA PRO A 447 0.47 9.30 -33.16
C PRO A 447 0.57 7.84 -33.62
N ALA A 448 1.58 7.52 -34.42
CA ALA A 448 1.84 6.17 -34.90
C ALA A 448 2.62 5.37 -33.86
N PHE A 449 1.96 4.41 -33.20
CA PHE A 449 2.58 3.52 -32.22
C PHE A 449 3.62 2.59 -32.85
N TYR A 450 4.67 2.25 -32.11
CA TYR A 450 5.69 1.28 -32.52
C TYR A 450 5.14 -0.14 -32.57
N ALA A 451 5.64 -0.96 -33.50
CA ALA A 451 5.23 -2.36 -33.65
C ALA A 451 5.53 -3.24 -32.41
N SER A 452 6.44 -2.80 -31.54
CA SER A 452 6.76 -3.42 -30.25
C SER A 452 5.83 -3.02 -29.10
N SER A 453 4.80 -2.21 -29.36
CA SER A 453 3.87 -1.75 -28.32
C SER A 453 3.02 -2.90 -27.76
N MET A 454 2.88 -2.92 -26.43
CA MET A 454 2.09 -3.90 -25.69
C MET A 454 0.58 -3.58 -25.65
N LEU A 455 0.11 -2.57 -26.40
CA LEU A 455 -1.29 -2.12 -26.38
C LEU A 455 -2.27 -3.25 -26.71
N ILE A 456 -3.21 -3.48 -25.78
CA ILE A 456 -4.34 -4.41 -25.89
C ILE A 456 -5.64 -3.62 -26.17
N SER A 457 -5.80 -2.45 -25.55
CA SER A 457 -7.01 -1.63 -25.64
C SER A 457 -6.69 -0.16 -25.84
N VAL A 458 -7.29 0.45 -26.87
CA VAL A 458 -7.18 1.87 -27.19
C VAL A 458 -8.57 2.46 -27.39
N ASP A 459 -8.94 3.47 -26.60
CA ASP A 459 -10.16 4.26 -26.77
C ASP A 459 -9.84 5.75 -26.94
N LEU A 460 -10.05 6.24 -28.17
CA LEU A 460 -9.90 7.63 -28.59
C LEU A 460 -11.26 8.25 -28.96
N SER A 461 -12.37 7.59 -28.62
CA SER A 461 -13.71 8.00 -29.03
C SER A 461 -14.16 9.32 -28.40
N HIS A 462 -15.10 10.01 -29.03
CA HIS A 462 -15.65 11.29 -28.55
C HIS A 462 -14.56 12.36 -28.32
N ASN A 463 -13.88 12.73 -29.40
CA ASN A 463 -12.87 13.78 -29.46
C ASN A 463 -13.04 14.59 -30.78
N ASP A 464 -12.15 15.55 -31.04
CA ASP A 464 -12.13 16.39 -32.25
C ASP A 464 -10.95 15.99 -33.21
N LEU A 465 -10.55 14.72 -33.21
CA LEU A 465 -9.38 14.23 -33.97
C LEU A 465 -9.59 14.34 -35.49
N ILE A 466 -8.49 14.51 -36.23
CA ILE A 466 -8.44 14.71 -37.67
C ILE A 466 -7.44 13.75 -38.35
N GLY A 467 -7.36 13.78 -39.67
CA GLY A 467 -6.39 12.99 -40.45
C GLY A 467 -6.86 11.57 -40.74
N LEU A 468 -5.93 10.64 -40.90
CA LEU A 468 -6.18 9.21 -41.12
C LEU A 468 -5.88 8.40 -39.86
N LEU A 469 -6.50 7.23 -39.71
CA LEU A 469 -6.13 6.27 -38.67
C LEU A 469 -4.76 5.64 -39.02
N PRO A 470 -3.74 5.71 -38.13
CA PRO A 470 -2.42 5.16 -38.40
C PRO A 470 -2.43 3.68 -38.77
N LEU A 471 -1.74 3.32 -39.86
CA LEU A 471 -1.57 1.93 -40.29
C LEU A 471 -0.85 1.07 -39.24
N SER A 472 -0.06 1.65 -38.34
CA SER A 472 0.62 0.86 -37.31
C SER A 472 -0.33 0.09 -36.39
N PHE A 473 -1.57 0.57 -36.18
CA PHE A 473 -2.61 -0.17 -35.46
C PHE A 473 -2.96 -1.52 -36.11
N THR A 474 -2.80 -1.69 -37.43
CA THR A 474 -3.01 -3.00 -38.09
C THR A 474 -1.85 -3.97 -37.87
N SER A 475 -0.73 -3.49 -37.33
CA SER A 475 0.50 -4.27 -37.12
C SER A 475 0.83 -4.54 -35.65
N LEU A 476 0.03 -4.01 -34.72
CA LEU A 476 0.23 -4.25 -33.29
C LEU A 476 -0.17 -5.70 -32.94
N PRO A 477 0.74 -6.50 -32.35
CA PRO A 477 0.53 -7.94 -32.16
C PRO A 477 -0.48 -8.27 -31.04
N HIS A 478 -0.65 -7.37 -30.07
CA HIS A 478 -1.45 -7.59 -28.87
C HIS A 478 -2.78 -6.84 -28.84
N LEU A 479 -3.02 -5.94 -29.80
CA LEU A 479 -4.22 -5.13 -29.85
C LEU A 479 -5.46 -6.02 -29.99
N LYS A 480 -6.53 -5.67 -29.27
CA LYS A 480 -7.82 -6.38 -29.29
C LYS A 480 -9.01 -5.41 -29.37
N ILE A 481 -8.87 -4.21 -28.81
CA ILE A 481 -9.93 -3.20 -28.76
C ILE A 481 -9.40 -1.88 -29.33
N LEU A 482 -10.11 -1.30 -30.29
CA LEU A 482 -9.79 0.00 -30.89
C LEU A 482 -11.07 0.81 -31.16
N TYR A 483 -11.37 1.79 -30.30
CA TYR A 483 -12.49 2.72 -30.47
C TYR A 483 -11.99 4.10 -30.91
N PHE A 484 -12.61 4.63 -31.96
CA PHE A 484 -12.24 5.93 -32.55
C PHE A 484 -13.46 6.71 -33.09
N GLY A 485 -14.67 6.25 -32.77
CA GLY A 485 -15.95 6.86 -33.10
C GLY A 485 -16.18 8.21 -32.44
N CYS A 486 -17.13 8.95 -32.98
CA CYS A 486 -17.35 10.36 -32.60
C CYS A 486 -16.10 11.24 -32.65
N ASN A 487 -15.27 11.04 -33.69
CA ASN A 487 -14.33 12.03 -34.19
C ASN A 487 -14.83 12.52 -35.57
N PRO A 488 -15.49 13.68 -35.68
CA PRO A 488 -16.27 14.05 -36.88
C PRO A 488 -15.41 14.34 -38.11
N ASN A 489 -14.14 14.67 -37.92
CA ASN A 489 -13.18 15.06 -38.95
C ASN A 489 -12.10 13.99 -39.21
N LEU A 490 -12.19 12.83 -38.54
CA LEU A 490 -11.28 11.71 -38.74
C LEU A 490 -11.71 10.93 -40.00
N THR A 491 -10.80 10.83 -40.96
CA THR A 491 -11.06 10.23 -42.27
C THR A 491 -11.11 8.71 -42.14
N LYS A 492 -12.30 8.15 -42.34
CA LYS A 492 -12.54 6.71 -42.37
C LYS A 492 -12.12 6.19 -43.74
N ASP A 493 -10.95 5.56 -43.84
CA ASP A 493 -10.44 5.06 -45.11
C ASP A 493 -11.38 3.97 -45.69
N PRO A 494 -12.00 4.19 -46.88
CA PRO A 494 -13.00 3.27 -47.39
C PRO A 494 -12.35 2.07 -48.11
N LYS A 495 -12.04 1.04 -47.30
CA LYS A 495 -11.69 -0.37 -47.61
C LYS A 495 -10.20 -0.72 -47.40
N THR A 496 -10.00 -1.99 -47.01
CA THR A 496 -8.73 -2.76 -47.00
C THR A 496 -7.60 -2.32 -46.05
N SER A 497 -7.62 -2.85 -44.82
CA SER A 497 -6.40 -3.36 -44.13
C SER A 497 -6.70 -4.10 -42.80
N PHE A 498 -7.71 -3.70 -42.03
CA PHE A 498 -8.07 -4.33 -40.74
C PHE A 498 -8.77 -5.71 -40.83
N ASN A 499 -8.83 -6.35 -42.00
CA ASN A 499 -9.59 -7.59 -42.22
C ASN A 499 -8.83 -8.88 -41.84
N SER A 500 -7.61 -8.77 -41.30
CA SER A 500 -6.69 -9.89 -41.05
C SER A 500 -6.64 -10.36 -39.59
N GLN A 501 -7.06 -9.52 -38.64
CA GLN A 501 -7.08 -9.80 -37.20
C GLN A 501 -8.40 -9.25 -36.62
N SER A 502 -9.09 -10.06 -35.80
CA SER A 502 -10.44 -9.72 -35.31
C SER A 502 -10.38 -8.77 -34.10
N TYR A 503 -10.17 -7.48 -34.36
CA TYR A 503 -10.24 -6.44 -33.34
C TYR A 503 -11.69 -5.99 -33.10
N MET A 504 -12.06 -5.77 -31.84
CA MET A 504 -13.33 -5.13 -31.46
C MET A 504 -13.24 -3.62 -31.68
N THR A 505 -14.09 -3.07 -32.53
CA THR A 505 -14.06 -1.64 -32.91
C THR A 505 -15.45 -1.07 -33.15
N ASP A 506 -15.60 0.23 -32.91
CA ASP A 506 -16.82 1.00 -33.22
C ASP A 506 -16.89 1.42 -34.70
N SER A 507 -15.88 1.07 -35.51
CA SER A 507 -15.77 1.45 -36.94
C SER A 507 -15.90 2.96 -37.19
N GLY A 508 -15.48 3.77 -36.21
CA GLY A 508 -15.61 5.22 -36.23
C GLY A 508 -17.07 5.73 -36.13
N ALA A 509 -18.05 4.88 -35.82
CA ALA A 509 -19.45 5.29 -35.73
C ALA A 509 -19.73 6.14 -34.48
N CYS A 510 -20.61 7.13 -34.60
CA CYS A 510 -21.27 7.70 -33.42
C CYS A 510 -22.51 6.86 -33.08
N GLY A 511 -22.53 6.24 -31.91
CA GLY A 511 -23.74 5.63 -31.37
C GLY A 511 -24.75 6.71 -30.96
N GLY A 512 -25.86 6.84 -31.69
CA GLY A 512 -26.91 7.80 -31.31
C GLY A 512 -28.07 7.95 -32.30
N SER A 513 -29.11 7.14 -32.17
CA SER A 513 -30.35 7.30 -32.96
C SER A 513 -31.46 8.03 -32.18
N GLN A 514 -31.24 9.31 -31.89
CA GLN A 514 -32.36 10.25 -31.66
C GLN A 514 -32.47 11.25 -32.80
N LYS A 515 -33.44 11.02 -33.69
CA LYS A 515 -33.84 12.00 -34.72
C LYS A 515 -34.55 13.18 -34.04
N SER A 516 -33.79 14.24 -33.74
CA SER A 516 -34.36 15.53 -33.39
C SER A 516 -35.22 16.04 -34.55
N ARG A 517 -36.53 16.06 -34.35
CA ARG A 517 -37.49 16.59 -35.32
C ARG A 517 -37.46 18.11 -35.21
N ARG A 518 -36.91 18.80 -36.22
CA ARG A 518 -36.96 20.27 -36.34
C ARG A 518 -38.38 20.77 -36.06
N SER A 519 -38.53 21.60 -35.04
CA SER A 519 -39.66 22.53 -34.91
C SER A 519 -39.08 23.93 -34.78
N THR A 520 -39.36 24.76 -35.77
CA THR A 520 -38.90 26.14 -35.85
C THR A 520 -39.72 27.04 -34.92
N SER A 521 -39.06 27.84 -34.08
CA SER A 521 -39.55 29.20 -33.80
C SER A 521 -38.39 30.14 -33.48
N ARG A 522 -38.65 31.44 -33.62
CA ARG A 522 -37.66 32.50 -33.83
C ARG A 522 -37.14 33.10 -32.52
N ILE A 523 -35.96 33.69 -32.61
CA ILE A 523 -35.35 34.58 -31.61
C ILE A 523 -36.26 35.81 -31.40
N MET A 524 -36.40 36.23 -30.14
CA MET A 524 -36.74 37.61 -29.74
C MET A 524 -35.92 37.95 -28.49
N ILE A 525 -35.18 39.06 -28.56
CA ILE A 525 -34.33 39.56 -27.47
C ILE A 525 -35.17 40.49 -26.59
N GLY A 526 -35.05 40.38 -25.26
CA GLY A 526 -35.71 41.27 -24.30
C GLY A 526 -35.06 41.18 -22.93
N THR A 527 -34.74 42.32 -22.33
CA THR A 527 -33.78 42.46 -21.22
C THR A 527 -34.41 42.89 -19.88
N ILE A 528 -33.73 42.57 -18.78
CA ILE A 528 -33.66 43.31 -17.49
C ILE A 528 -34.76 43.06 -16.41
N ALA A 529 -34.27 42.42 -15.34
CA ALA A 529 -34.42 42.71 -13.89
C ALA A 529 -35.75 42.55 -13.12
N SER A 530 -35.55 42.28 -11.82
CA SER A 530 -36.51 42.25 -10.69
C SER A 530 -37.61 41.17 -10.77
N GLY A 531 -38.01 40.53 -9.67
CA GLY A 531 -37.57 40.65 -8.28
C GLY A 531 -38.70 40.28 -7.33
N SER A 532 -38.43 39.40 -6.37
CA SER A 532 -39.06 39.41 -5.03
C SER A 532 -40.60 39.48 -4.94
N LEU A 533 -41.36 38.48 -5.43
CA LEU A 533 -42.75 38.28 -4.97
C LEU A 533 -43.33 36.84 -4.97
N LEU A 534 -42.62 35.82 -5.47
CA LEU A 534 -43.20 34.46 -5.58
C LEU A 534 -42.90 33.52 -4.38
N ILE A 535 -42.00 33.89 -3.48
CA ILE A 535 -41.58 33.04 -2.35
C ILE A 535 -42.57 33.10 -1.16
N THR A 536 -43.38 34.16 -1.04
CA THR A 536 -44.31 34.35 0.08
C THR A 536 -45.66 33.64 -0.10
N VAL A 537 -46.06 33.28 -1.32
CA VAL A 537 -47.34 32.59 -1.59
C VAL A 537 -47.20 31.06 -1.45
N GLY A 538 -46.06 30.49 -1.87
CA GLY A 538 -45.82 29.04 -1.81
C GLY A 538 -45.74 28.47 -0.39
N THR A 539 -45.17 29.22 0.55
CA THR A 539 -45.00 28.80 1.95
C THR A 539 -46.34 28.70 2.70
N ILE A 540 -47.28 29.62 2.44
CA ILE A 540 -48.62 29.59 3.03
C ILE A 540 -49.41 28.38 2.50
N PHE A 541 -49.29 28.05 1.21
CA PHE A 541 -49.98 26.90 0.62
C PHE A 541 -49.44 25.56 1.14
N ALA A 542 -48.12 25.43 1.31
CA ALA A 542 -47.49 24.24 1.88
C ALA A 542 -47.88 23.97 3.35
N CYS A 543 -48.03 25.03 4.15
CA CYS A 543 -48.42 24.93 5.56
C CYS A 543 -49.89 24.49 5.77
N PHE A 544 -50.80 24.86 4.86
CA PHE A 544 -52.19 24.35 4.90
C PHE A 544 -52.29 22.91 4.39
N TYR A 545 -51.50 22.51 3.40
CA TYR A 545 -51.53 21.13 2.87
C TYR A 545 -51.01 20.09 3.86
N ARG A 546 -49.94 20.40 4.63
CA ARG A 546 -49.38 19.47 5.63
C ARG A 546 -50.26 19.25 6.88
N ARG A 547 -51.32 20.03 7.10
CA ARG A 547 -52.19 19.92 8.30
C ARG A 547 -53.43 19.04 8.14
N LYS A 548 -53.69 18.42 6.97
CA LYS A 548 -54.92 17.63 6.73
C LYS A 548 -54.72 16.12 6.51
N TYR A 549 -53.49 15.61 6.44
CA TYR A 549 -53.23 14.17 6.24
C TYR A 549 -52.16 13.59 7.20
N VAL A 550 -52.45 13.65 8.49
CA VAL A 550 -51.98 12.65 9.46
C VAL A 550 -53.21 12.09 10.16
N GLY A 551 -53.58 10.85 9.86
CA GLY A 551 -54.76 10.23 10.46
C GLY A 551 -55.20 8.92 9.81
N ARG A 552 -54.81 7.80 10.45
CA ARG A 552 -55.30 6.41 10.26
C ARG A 552 -55.10 5.78 8.88
N GLY A 553 -54.33 4.69 8.85
CA GLY A 553 -54.17 3.84 7.65
C GLY A 553 -55.12 2.63 7.64
N LYS A 554 -55.03 1.86 6.54
CA LYS A 554 -55.29 0.42 6.44
C LYS A 554 -54.69 -0.09 5.12
N TYR A 555 -54.25 -1.35 5.11
CA TYR A 555 -53.79 -2.04 3.89
C TYR A 555 -54.97 -2.38 2.97
N ASP A 556 -54.77 -2.30 1.65
CA ASP A 556 -55.02 -3.46 0.78
C ASP A 556 -54.34 -3.37 -0.62
N LYS A 557 -54.18 -4.51 -1.29
CA LYS A 557 -53.35 -4.70 -2.51
C LYS A 557 -54.04 -4.29 -3.82
N LYS A 558 -53.27 -3.74 -4.79
CA LYS A 558 -53.28 -4.16 -6.22
C LYS A 558 -52.18 -3.50 -7.08
N TRP A 559 -51.30 -4.34 -7.62
CA TRP A 559 -50.37 -4.11 -8.75
C TRP A 559 -50.78 -5.20 -9.78
N SER A 560 -51.08 -4.97 -11.06
CA SER A 560 -50.27 -4.46 -12.18
C SER A 560 -51.20 -4.28 -13.43
N PRO A 561 -50.73 -4.11 -14.70
CA PRO A 561 -49.53 -3.45 -15.23
C PRO A 561 -49.84 -2.48 -16.41
N LYS A 562 -48.96 -1.51 -16.71
CA LYS A 562 -48.36 -1.35 -18.07
C LYS A 562 -47.31 -0.24 -18.21
N MET A 563 -46.27 -0.62 -18.96
CA MET A 563 -44.99 0.03 -19.25
C MET A 563 -45.04 1.11 -20.34
N LYS A 564 -44.15 2.12 -20.22
CA LYS A 564 -43.48 2.89 -21.30
C LYS A 564 -42.16 3.43 -20.73
N ASN A 565 -41.01 3.58 -21.39
CA ASN A 565 -40.35 3.00 -22.57
C ASN A 565 -39.09 3.88 -22.83
N ALA A 566 -37.88 3.32 -22.72
CA ALA A 566 -36.60 3.77 -23.33
C ALA A 566 -35.52 2.76 -22.86
N VAL A 567 -35.06 1.73 -23.59
CA VAL A 567 -34.54 1.58 -24.96
C VAL A 567 -33.15 2.20 -25.17
N PHE A 568 -32.13 1.33 -25.36
CA PHE A 568 -30.99 1.34 -26.31
C PHE A 568 -29.96 0.28 -25.82
N SER A 569 -29.83 -0.93 -26.38
CA SER A 569 -29.29 -1.39 -27.69
C SER A 569 -27.82 -1.88 -27.62
N LEU A 570 -27.67 -3.22 -27.61
CA LEU A 570 -26.46 -4.06 -27.79
C LEU A 570 -26.00 -4.11 -29.28
N PRO A 571 -24.90 -4.82 -29.69
CA PRO A 571 -23.83 -5.52 -28.96
C PRO A 571 -22.42 -5.00 -29.43
N SER A 572 -21.26 -5.68 -29.49
CA SER A 572 -20.80 -7.05 -29.11
C SER A 572 -19.27 -7.13 -28.91
N ILE A 573 -18.81 -8.02 -28.02
CA ILE A 573 -17.51 -8.72 -28.14
C ILE A 573 -17.67 -9.81 -29.22
N THR A 574 -16.66 -10.10 -30.05
CA THR A 574 -16.70 -11.29 -30.92
C THR A 574 -16.40 -12.55 -30.11
N ASP A 575 -17.48 -13.30 -29.88
CA ASP A 575 -17.53 -14.76 -29.70
C ASP A 575 -16.98 -15.39 -28.40
N VAL A 576 -17.50 -14.93 -27.26
CA VAL A 576 -18.50 -15.72 -26.51
C VAL A 576 -19.59 -14.75 -25.98
N PRO A 577 -20.90 -14.99 -26.18
CA PRO A 577 -21.92 -13.96 -25.95
C PRO A 577 -22.20 -13.67 -24.46
N LEU A 578 -21.65 -12.55 -23.96
CA LEU A 578 -22.01 -11.93 -22.69
C LEU A 578 -23.45 -11.39 -22.75
N LYS A 579 -24.41 -12.28 -22.50
CA LYS A 579 -25.83 -11.99 -22.29
C LYS A 579 -25.97 -10.91 -21.22
N ALA A 580 -26.62 -9.79 -21.55
CA ALA A 580 -26.91 -8.72 -20.60
C ALA A 580 -27.63 -9.27 -19.37
N ILE A 581 -27.21 -8.84 -18.17
CA ILE A 581 -27.76 -9.35 -16.91
C ILE A 581 -29.21 -8.85 -16.77
N THR A 582 -30.14 -9.68 -17.23
CA THR A 582 -31.58 -9.46 -17.04
C THR A 582 -32.00 -10.30 -15.85
N ILE A 583 -31.86 -9.76 -14.64
CA ILE A 583 -32.44 -10.38 -13.45
C ILE A 583 -33.95 -10.48 -13.67
N GLN A 584 -34.46 -11.70 -13.72
CA GLN A 584 -35.86 -11.94 -14.04
C GLN A 584 -36.73 -11.68 -12.81
N ALA A 585 -37.70 -10.79 -12.94
CA ALA A 585 -38.79 -10.68 -11.98
C ALA A 585 -39.76 -11.85 -12.21
N PHE A 586 -39.87 -12.74 -11.23
CA PHE A 586 -40.80 -13.86 -11.23
C PHE A 586 -42.06 -13.51 -10.41
N THR A 587 -43.21 -14.04 -10.81
CA THR A 587 -44.42 -13.99 -9.98
C THR A 587 -44.42 -15.10 -8.95
N LEU A 588 -45.08 -14.90 -7.81
CA LEU A 588 -45.15 -15.90 -6.74
C LEU A 588 -45.78 -17.21 -7.24
N GLN A 589 -46.85 -17.11 -8.03
CA GLN A 589 -47.51 -18.27 -8.65
C GLN A 589 -46.55 -19.08 -9.54
N TYR A 590 -45.64 -18.41 -10.26
CA TYR A 590 -44.66 -19.09 -11.10
C TYR A 590 -43.60 -19.83 -10.27
N ILE A 591 -43.12 -19.21 -9.18
CA ILE A 591 -42.20 -19.86 -8.23
C ILE A 591 -42.85 -21.04 -7.50
N GLU A 592 -44.10 -20.90 -7.07
CA GLU A 592 -44.87 -22.00 -6.47
C GLU A 592 -45.05 -23.17 -7.44
N ALA A 593 -45.29 -22.91 -8.73
CA ALA A 593 -45.33 -23.96 -9.74
C ALA A 593 -43.97 -24.63 -9.94
N ALA A 594 -42.90 -23.84 -10.12
CA ALA A 594 -41.53 -24.32 -10.35
C ALA A 594 -40.97 -25.15 -9.18
N THR A 595 -41.37 -24.84 -7.94
CA THR A 595 -40.95 -25.55 -6.71
C THR A 595 -41.91 -26.67 -6.28
N GLN A 596 -42.96 -26.94 -7.05
CA GLN A 596 -44.06 -27.87 -6.69
C GLN A 596 -44.68 -27.56 -5.31
N LYS A 597 -44.89 -26.26 -5.03
CA LYS A 597 -45.26 -25.70 -3.71
C LYS A 597 -44.21 -25.99 -2.63
N TYR A 598 -42.96 -25.61 -2.89
CA TYR A 598 -41.83 -25.71 -1.94
C TYR A 598 -41.60 -27.14 -1.42
N LYS A 599 -41.81 -28.15 -2.26
CA LYS A 599 -41.82 -29.57 -1.87
C LYS A 599 -40.45 -30.10 -1.42
N THR A 600 -39.37 -29.64 -2.05
CA THR A 600 -38.03 -30.20 -1.87
C THR A 600 -37.13 -29.17 -1.20
N LEU A 601 -37.04 -29.22 0.13
CA LEU A 601 -36.06 -28.46 0.90
C LEU A 601 -34.64 -28.99 0.61
N ILE A 602 -33.70 -28.09 0.36
CA ILE A 602 -32.27 -28.42 0.13
C ILE A 602 -31.32 -27.73 1.11
N GLY A 603 -31.79 -26.74 1.87
CA GLY A 603 -31.03 -26.11 2.95
C GLY A 603 -31.90 -25.13 3.74
N GLU A 604 -31.45 -24.77 4.93
CA GLU A 604 -32.11 -23.79 5.80
C GLU A 604 -31.02 -22.95 6.49
N GLY A 605 -31.17 -21.62 6.49
CA GLY A 605 -30.17 -20.69 7.02
C GLY A 605 -30.80 -19.43 7.60
N GLY A 606 -29.97 -18.48 8.05
CA GLY A 606 -30.43 -17.28 8.78
C GLY A 606 -31.43 -16.39 8.01
N PHE A 607 -31.34 -16.40 6.68
CA PHE A 607 -32.28 -15.75 5.78
C PHE A 607 -33.66 -16.45 5.71
N GLY A 608 -33.65 -17.78 5.77
CA GLY A 608 -34.81 -18.65 5.55
C GLY A 608 -34.46 -19.95 4.80
N SER A 609 -35.49 -20.60 4.26
CA SER A 609 -35.41 -21.93 3.65
C SER A 609 -35.07 -21.85 2.16
N VAL A 610 -34.25 -22.80 1.67
CA VAL A 610 -33.86 -22.93 0.26
C VAL A 610 -34.47 -24.19 -0.33
N TYR A 611 -35.20 -24.03 -1.43
CA TYR A 611 -35.91 -25.11 -2.11
C TYR A 611 -35.36 -25.39 -3.50
N ARG A 612 -35.41 -26.64 -3.92
CA ARG A 612 -35.12 -27.04 -5.31
C ARG A 612 -36.35 -26.80 -6.18
N GLY A 613 -36.16 -26.19 -7.34
CA GLY A 613 -37.20 -26.02 -8.36
C GLY A 613 -36.68 -26.28 -9.77
N THR A 614 -37.60 -26.33 -10.72
CA THR A 614 -37.31 -26.43 -12.15
C THR A 614 -38.13 -25.37 -12.88
N LEU A 615 -37.45 -24.47 -13.60
CA LEU A 615 -38.08 -23.44 -14.42
C LEU A 615 -38.73 -24.07 -15.66
N THR A 616 -39.61 -23.33 -16.34
CA THR A 616 -40.39 -23.84 -17.49
C THR A 616 -39.55 -24.13 -18.73
N ASP A 617 -38.31 -23.65 -18.79
CA ASP A 617 -37.31 -23.97 -19.82
C ASP A 617 -36.46 -25.21 -19.47
N GLY A 618 -36.71 -25.83 -18.31
CA GLY A 618 -35.98 -26.99 -17.80
C GLY A 618 -34.78 -26.65 -16.91
N GLN A 619 -34.46 -25.36 -16.69
CA GLN A 619 -33.34 -24.99 -15.82
C GLN A 619 -33.63 -25.35 -14.35
N GLU A 620 -32.72 -26.10 -13.73
CA GLU A 620 -32.80 -26.40 -12.30
C GLU A 620 -32.27 -25.24 -11.45
N VAL A 621 -33.04 -24.86 -10.43
CA VAL A 621 -32.80 -23.67 -9.61
C VAL A 621 -32.88 -23.95 -8.12
N ALA A 622 -32.13 -23.16 -7.35
CA ALA A 622 -32.26 -23.01 -5.92
C ALA A 622 -33.06 -21.73 -5.62
N VAL A 623 -34.14 -21.87 -4.85
CA VAL A 623 -35.10 -20.81 -4.53
C VAL A 623 -35.01 -20.51 -3.04
N LYS A 624 -34.35 -19.39 -2.69
CA LYS A 624 -34.10 -18.93 -1.32
C LYS A 624 -35.26 -18.04 -0.88
N VAL A 625 -36.08 -18.51 0.05
CA VAL A 625 -37.32 -17.85 0.51
C VAL A 625 -37.09 -17.22 1.88
N ARG A 626 -37.41 -15.93 2.03
CA ARG A 626 -37.26 -15.21 3.31
C ARG A 626 -38.17 -15.80 4.39
N SER A 627 -37.63 -16.03 5.58
CA SER A 627 -38.45 -16.39 6.76
C SER A 627 -39.31 -15.22 7.23
N SER A 628 -40.60 -15.47 7.49
CA SER A 628 -41.56 -14.46 7.93
C SER A 628 -41.31 -13.91 9.34
N THR A 629 -40.50 -14.60 10.15
CA THR A 629 -40.15 -14.18 11.52
C THR A 629 -38.92 -13.26 11.59
N SER A 630 -38.19 -13.07 10.48
CA SER A 630 -36.92 -12.33 10.47
C SER A 630 -37.08 -10.91 9.92
N THR A 631 -36.87 -9.91 10.78
CA THR A 631 -36.66 -8.51 10.37
C THR A 631 -35.28 -8.29 9.74
N GLN A 632 -34.34 -9.22 9.97
CA GLN A 632 -32.99 -9.19 9.40
C GLN A 632 -32.99 -9.62 7.93
N GLY A 633 -33.78 -10.64 7.59
CA GLY A 633 -33.85 -11.22 6.23
C GLY A 633 -34.30 -10.24 5.14
N THR A 634 -35.07 -9.20 5.47
CA THR A 634 -35.42 -8.16 4.48
C THR A 634 -34.22 -7.28 4.10
N ARG A 635 -33.32 -6.98 5.05
CA ARG A 635 -32.09 -6.24 4.75
C ARG A 635 -31.10 -7.08 3.96
N GLU A 636 -30.97 -8.35 4.33
CA GLU A 636 -30.15 -9.33 3.60
C GLU A 636 -30.65 -9.50 2.15
N PHE A 637 -31.98 -9.52 1.94
CA PHE A 637 -32.60 -9.63 0.61
C PHE A 637 -32.25 -8.45 -0.29
N GLU A 638 -32.47 -7.23 0.22
CA GLU A 638 -32.16 -6.01 -0.53
C GLU A 638 -30.66 -5.89 -0.82
N ASN A 639 -29.81 -6.27 0.13
CA ASN A 639 -28.36 -6.23 -0.02
C ASN A 639 -27.86 -7.22 -1.09
N GLU A 640 -28.31 -8.48 -1.01
CA GLU A 640 -27.95 -9.54 -1.94
C GLU A 640 -28.49 -9.27 -3.35
N LEU A 641 -29.72 -8.75 -3.48
CA LEU A 641 -30.29 -8.31 -4.76
C LEU A 641 -29.51 -7.14 -5.37
N ASN A 642 -29.17 -6.11 -4.58
CA ASN A 642 -28.43 -4.95 -5.07
C ASN A 642 -27.00 -5.32 -5.49
N LEU A 643 -26.26 -6.07 -4.66
CA LEU A 643 -24.87 -6.45 -4.96
C LEU A 643 -24.78 -7.43 -6.15
N LEU A 644 -25.56 -8.51 -6.15
CA LEU A 644 -25.52 -9.49 -7.24
C LEU A 644 -26.15 -9.00 -8.56
N SER A 645 -26.82 -7.83 -8.55
CA SER A 645 -27.20 -7.14 -9.80
C SER A 645 -26.04 -6.46 -10.51
N ALA A 646 -24.97 -6.10 -9.78
CA ALA A 646 -23.82 -5.38 -10.29
C ALA A 646 -22.59 -6.27 -10.52
N ILE A 647 -22.50 -7.43 -9.86
CA ILE A 647 -21.31 -8.27 -9.79
C ILE A 647 -21.53 -9.58 -10.56
N ARG A 648 -20.56 -9.98 -11.39
CA ARG A 648 -20.56 -11.28 -12.07
C ARG A 648 -19.14 -11.78 -12.31
N HIS A 649 -18.85 -12.97 -11.81
CA HIS A 649 -17.54 -13.63 -11.91
C HIS A 649 -17.73 -15.16 -11.99
N GLU A 650 -16.76 -15.88 -12.53
CA GLU A 650 -16.85 -17.35 -12.70
C GLU A 650 -16.99 -18.10 -11.37
N ASN A 651 -16.32 -17.60 -10.32
CA ASN A 651 -16.32 -18.14 -8.96
C ASN A 651 -17.27 -17.42 -7.98
N LEU A 652 -18.28 -16.71 -8.45
CA LEU A 652 -19.36 -16.18 -7.61
C LEU A 652 -20.69 -16.75 -8.09
N VAL A 653 -21.64 -16.99 -7.17
CA VAL A 653 -22.97 -17.50 -7.55
C VAL A 653 -23.78 -16.38 -8.21
N PRO A 654 -24.20 -16.54 -9.49
CA PRO A 654 -24.95 -15.50 -10.19
C PRO A 654 -26.43 -15.52 -9.78
N LEU A 655 -27.03 -14.35 -9.57
CA LEU A 655 -28.46 -14.22 -9.35
C LEU A 655 -29.22 -14.33 -10.69
N LEU A 656 -30.19 -15.24 -10.80
CA LEU A 656 -31.04 -15.39 -11.98
C LEU A 656 -32.26 -14.47 -11.95
N GLY A 657 -32.83 -14.28 -10.75
CA GLY A 657 -34.08 -13.53 -10.60
C GLY A 657 -34.54 -13.38 -9.15
N TYR A 658 -35.64 -12.67 -8.98
CA TYR A 658 -36.28 -12.44 -7.68
C TYR A 658 -37.81 -12.43 -7.79
N CYS A 659 -38.48 -12.66 -6.67
CA CYS A 659 -39.90 -12.38 -6.50
C CYS A 659 -40.09 -11.50 -5.26
N GLY A 660 -40.93 -10.46 -5.40
CA GLY A 660 -41.23 -9.46 -4.36
C GLY A 660 -42.74 -9.23 -4.20
N GLU A 661 -43.55 -10.25 -4.49
CA GLU A 661 -45.01 -10.14 -4.44
C GLU A 661 -45.55 -10.51 -3.06
N HIS A 662 -46.59 -9.80 -2.61
CA HIS A 662 -47.41 -10.22 -1.46
C HIS A 662 -46.67 -10.39 -0.11
N ASP A 663 -45.61 -9.61 0.12
CA ASP A 663 -44.69 -9.70 1.28
C ASP A 663 -43.76 -10.93 1.27
N GLN A 664 -43.81 -11.74 0.21
CA GLN A 664 -42.81 -12.77 -0.08
C GLN A 664 -41.59 -12.14 -0.76
N GLN A 665 -40.42 -12.34 -0.16
CA GLN A 665 -39.13 -11.94 -0.72
C GLN A 665 -38.33 -13.21 -1.02
N ILE A 666 -38.05 -13.45 -2.30
CA ILE A 666 -37.50 -14.71 -2.80
C ILE A 666 -36.39 -14.41 -3.82
N LEU A 667 -35.24 -15.09 -3.68
CA LEU A 667 -34.11 -15.03 -4.62
C LEU A 667 -33.95 -16.36 -5.34
N VAL A 668 -33.60 -16.30 -6.63
CA VAL A 668 -33.51 -17.48 -7.52
C VAL A 668 -32.11 -17.59 -8.10
N TYR A 669 -31.48 -18.74 -7.87
CA TYR A 669 -30.10 -19.06 -8.27
C TYR A 669 -30.05 -20.33 -9.11
N PRO A 670 -28.96 -20.60 -9.86
CA PRO A 670 -28.73 -21.91 -10.45
C PRO A 670 -28.59 -22.97 -9.35
N PHE A 671 -29.07 -24.19 -9.58
CA PHE A 671 -28.87 -25.29 -8.64
C PHE A 671 -27.40 -25.76 -8.65
N MET A 672 -26.74 -25.73 -7.49
CA MET A 672 -25.35 -26.17 -7.32
C MET A 672 -25.30 -27.67 -7.00
N ALA A 673 -25.12 -28.48 -8.05
CA ALA A 673 -25.36 -29.91 -8.02
C ALA A 673 -24.47 -30.71 -7.04
N ASN A 674 -23.28 -30.19 -6.68
CA ASN A 674 -22.36 -30.86 -5.77
C ASN A 674 -22.43 -30.35 -4.31
N GLY A 675 -23.40 -29.48 -3.99
CA GLY A 675 -23.63 -28.97 -2.64
C GLY A 675 -22.60 -27.92 -2.20
N SER A 676 -22.38 -27.81 -0.88
CA SER A 676 -21.33 -26.95 -0.32
C SER A 676 -20.00 -27.68 -0.14
N LEU A 677 -18.90 -26.93 -0.03
CA LEU A 677 -17.60 -27.47 0.35
C LEU A 677 -17.66 -28.19 1.70
N GLN A 678 -18.42 -27.63 2.66
CA GLN A 678 -18.69 -28.26 3.97
C GLN A 678 -19.22 -29.71 3.82
N ASP A 679 -20.20 -29.92 2.93
CA ASP A 679 -20.80 -31.24 2.68
C ASP A 679 -19.80 -32.25 2.09
N ARG A 680 -18.80 -31.74 1.35
CA ARG A 680 -17.78 -32.55 0.67
C ARG A 680 -16.53 -32.81 1.52
N LEU A 681 -16.25 -31.99 2.54
CA LEU A 681 -15.16 -32.21 3.49
C LEU A 681 -15.55 -33.19 4.60
N TYR A 682 -16.71 -32.99 5.25
CA TYR A 682 -17.12 -33.82 6.40
C TYR A 682 -18.61 -34.17 6.48
N GLY A 683 -19.44 -33.67 5.54
CA GLY A 683 -20.86 -34.05 5.43
C GLY A 683 -21.12 -35.43 4.79
N GLU A 684 -22.40 -35.72 4.52
CA GLU A 684 -22.85 -36.99 3.93
C GLU A 684 -22.32 -37.26 2.51
N ALA A 685 -21.80 -36.25 1.81
CA ALA A 685 -21.14 -36.45 0.53
C ALA A 685 -19.66 -36.87 0.71
N ALA A 686 -18.97 -36.32 1.72
CA ALA A 686 -17.62 -36.76 2.09
C ALA A 686 -17.56 -38.25 2.42
N LYS A 687 -18.52 -38.74 3.23
CA LYS A 687 -18.65 -40.17 3.60
C LYS A 687 -18.82 -41.12 2.42
N ARG A 688 -19.38 -40.64 1.29
CA ARG A 688 -19.58 -41.44 0.06
C ARG A 688 -18.35 -41.42 -0.85
N LYS A 689 -17.71 -40.27 -1.01
CA LYS A 689 -16.44 -40.12 -1.73
C LYS A 689 -15.71 -38.88 -1.22
N ALA A 690 -14.59 -39.09 -0.53
CA ALA A 690 -13.69 -38.02 -0.12
C ALA A 690 -13.19 -37.22 -1.33
N LEU A 691 -12.91 -35.93 -1.12
CA LEU A 691 -12.20 -35.12 -2.12
C LEU A 691 -10.71 -35.44 -2.07
N ASP A 692 -10.12 -35.70 -3.24
CA ASP A 692 -8.67 -35.74 -3.41
C ASP A 692 -8.06 -34.33 -3.28
N TRP A 693 -6.75 -34.31 -3.05
CA TRP A 693 -6.03 -33.07 -2.78
C TRP A 693 -6.00 -32.08 -3.96
N PRO A 694 -5.81 -32.49 -5.23
CA PRO A 694 -5.88 -31.56 -6.36
C PRO A 694 -7.26 -30.90 -6.51
N THR A 695 -8.36 -31.63 -6.29
CA THR A 695 -9.72 -31.03 -6.31
C THR A 695 -9.91 -30.06 -5.15
N ARG A 696 -9.45 -30.41 -3.93
CA ARG A 696 -9.47 -29.51 -2.76
C ARG A 696 -8.74 -28.19 -3.04
N LEU A 697 -7.56 -28.26 -3.63
CA LEU A 697 -6.74 -27.10 -3.95
C LEU A 697 -7.35 -26.27 -5.10
N SER A 698 -7.91 -26.91 -6.14
CA SER A 698 -8.67 -26.20 -7.18
C SER A 698 -9.91 -25.50 -6.64
N VAL A 699 -10.57 -26.04 -5.61
CA VAL A 699 -11.71 -25.40 -4.94
C VAL A 699 -11.25 -24.20 -4.10
N ALA A 700 -10.15 -24.34 -3.35
CA ALA A 700 -9.53 -23.24 -2.62
C ALA A 700 -9.18 -22.08 -3.55
N LEU A 701 -8.49 -22.36 -4.66
CA LEU A 701 -8.11 -21.38 -5.67
C LEU A 701 -9.32 -20.67 -6.29
N GLY A 702 -10.36 -21.43 -6.68
CA GLY A 702 -11.60 -20.84 -7.21
C GLY A 702 -12.26 -19.88 -6.21
N ALA A 703 -12.39 -20.30 -4.94
CA ALA A 703 -12.92 -19.43 -3.89
C ALA A 703 -12.06 -18.17 -3.67
N ALA A 704 -10.73 -18.31 -3.69
CA ALA A 704 -9.80 -17.19 -3.55
C ALA A 704 -9.92 -16.17 -4.71
N ARG A 705 -10.05 -16.64 -5.96
CA ARG A 705 -10.31 -15.78 -7.13
C ARG A 705 -11.65 -15.05 -7.02
N GLY A 706 -12.69 -15.72 -6.52
CA GLY A 706 -13.99 -15.11 -6.22
C GLY A 706 -13.88 -13.97 -5.21
N LEU A 707 -13.19 -14.19 -4.09
CA LEU A 707 -12.97 -13.15 -3.06
C LEU A 707 -12.09 -12.00 -3.57
N THR A 708 -11.04 -12.31 -4.35
CA THR A 708 -10.20 -11.29 -4.99
C THR A 708 -11.04 -10.36 -5.85
N HIS A 709 -11.94 -10.90 -6.68
CA HIS A 709 -12.85 -10.09 -7.52
C HIS A 709 -13.74 -9.14 -6.70
N LEU A 710 -14.20 -9.55 -5.50
CA LEU A 710 -14.96 -8.67 -4.59
C LEU A 710 -14.08 -7.57 -4.00
N HIS A 711 -12.87 -7.92 -3.59
CA HIS A 711 -11.94 -6.98 -2.96
C HIS A 711 -11.40 -5.93 -3.96
N THR A 712 -11.24 -6.31 -5.23
CA THR A 712 -10.81 -5.44 -6.34
C THR A 712 -11.97 -4.88 -7.17
N PHE A 713 -13.22 -4.97 -6.70
CA PHE A 713 -14.39 -4.57 -7.49
C PHE A 713 -14.37 -3.07 -7.83
N ALA A 714 -14.45 -2.75 -9.13
CA ALA A 714 -14.26 -1.41 -9.65
C ALA A 714 -15.31 -0.41 -9.09
N GLY A 715 -14.83 0.53 -8.28
CA GLY A 715 -15.65 1.58 -7.65
C GLY A 715 -15.49 1.61 -6.13
N ARG A 716 -15.55 0.45 -5.45
CA ARG A 716 -15.34 0.31 -4.00
C ARG A 716 -15.22 -1.16 -3.61
N SER A 717 -14.17 -1.51 -2.84
CA SER A 717 -13.95 -2.87 -2.33
C SER A 717 -15.17 -3.43 -1.60
N ILE A 718 -15.57 -4.67 -1.89
CA ILE A 718 -16.72 -5.35 -1.27
C ILE A 718 -16.20 -6.42 -0.31
N ILE A 719 -16.54 -6.28 0.97
CA ILE A 719 -16.18 -7.22 2.03
C ILE A 719 -17.35 -8.20 2.20
N HIS A 720 -17.09 -9.49 2.12
CA HIS A 720 -18.10 -10.54 2.16
C HIS A 720 -18.72 -10.70 3.56
N ARG A 721 -17.90 -10.62 4.61
CA ARG A 721 -18.20 -10.72 6.06
C ARG A 721 -18.63 -12.10 6.58
N ASP A 722 -18.98 -13.04 5.71
CA ASP A 722 -19.38 -14.39 6.09
C ASP A 722 -18.80 -15.47 5.16
N VAL A 723 -17.48 -15.41 4.97
CA VAL A 723 -16.72 -16.44 4.24
C VAL A 723 -16.62 -17.70 5.10
N LYS A 724 -17.11 -18.84 4.59
CA LYS A 724 -17.12 -20.13 5.29
C LYS A 724 -17.31 -21.29 4.31
N SER A 725 -16.97 -22.53 4.71
CA SER A 725 -17.11 -23.72 3.84
C SER A 725 -18.55 -24.01 3.40
N SER A 726 -19.56 -23.61 4.16
CA SER A 726 -20.98 -23.71 3.76
C SER A 726 -21.39 -22.69 2.68
N ASN A 727 -20.70 -21.56 2.59
CA ASN A 727 -20.96 -20.49 1.60
C ASN A 727 -20.10 -20.62 0.33
N ILE A 728 -19.27 -21.67 0.23
CA ILE A 728 -18.56 -22.02 -0.99
C ILE A 728 -19.30 -23.21 -1.61
N LEU A 729 -20.07 -22.96 -2.66
CA LEU A 729 -20.88 -23.95 -3.36
C LEU A 729 -20.14 -24.51 -4.57
N LEU A 730 -20.48 -25.73 -4.97
CA LEU A 730 -19.84 -26.45 -6.06
C LEU A 730 -20.84 -26.74 -7.19
N ASP A 731 -20.53 -26.25 -8.39
CA ASP A 731 -21.34 -26.56 -9.58
C ASP A 731 -21.09 -28.00 -10.07
N HIS A 732 -21.77 -28.37 -11.17
CA HIS A 732 -21.68 -29.72 -11.75
C HIS A 732 -20.26 -30.13 -12.17
N SER A 733 -19.36 -29.18 -12.40
CA SER A 733 -17.96 -29.41 -12.79
C SER A 733 -17.00 -29.42 -11.60
N MET A 734 -17.51 -29.41 -10.37
CA MET A 734 -16.73 -29.21 -9.12
C MET A 734 -16.06 -27.83 -9.01
N CYS A 735 -16.46 -26.85 -9.83
CA CYS A 735 -15.91 -25.50 -9.74
C CYS A 735 -16.53 -24.73 -8.57
N ALA A 736 -15.68 -24.09 -7.76
CA ALA A 736 -16.08 -23.32 -6.59
C ALA A 736 -16.78 -22.00 -6.96
N LYS A 737 -17.87 -21.69 -6.25
CA LYS A 737 -18.60 -20.42 -6.32
C LYS A 737 -18.96 -19.90 -4.92
N VAL A 738 -18.50 -18.71 -4.58
CA VAL A 738 -18.84 -18.03 -3.32
C VAL A 738 -20.29 -17.53 -3.38
N ALA A 739 -21.03 -17.71 -2.29
CA ALA A 739 -22.46 -17.47 -2.16
C ALA A 739 -22.82 -16.76 -0.83
N ASP A 740 -24.08 -16.34 -0.71
CA ASP A 740 -24.70 -15.72 0.47
C ASP A 740 -24.16 -14.32 0.83
N PHE A 741 -24.51 -13.35 -0.01
CA PHE A 741 -24.07 -11.95 0.11
C PHE A 741 -24.93 -11.12 1.07
N GLY A 742 -25.78 -11.76 1.89
CA GLY A 742 -26.72 -11.08 2.80
C GLY A 742 -26.03 -10.13 3.80
N PHE A 743 -24.79 -10.45 4.20
CA PHE A 743 -23.98 -9.62 5.10
C PHE A 743 -22.96 -8.71 4.41
N SER A 744 -22.72 -8.91 3.11
CA SER A 744 -21.63 -8.25 2.40
C SER A 744 -21.80 -6.73 2.36
N LYS A 745 -20.69 -5.99 2.40
CA LYS A 745 -20.74 -4.53 2.49
C LYS A 745 -19.54 -3.89 1.81
N TYR A 746 -19.75 -2.75 1.16
CA TYR A 746 -18.66 -1.89 0.72
C TYR A 746 -17.75 -1.49 1.90
N ALA A 747 -16.44 -1.59 1.71
CA ALA A 747 -15.42 -1.25 2.70
C ALA A 747 -15.59 0.22 3.16
N PRO A 748 -15.50 0.55 4.46
CA PRO A 748 -15.69 1.92 4.96
C PRO A 748 -14.77 2.94 4.26
N GLN A 749 -15.30 4.12 3.95
CA GLN A 749 -14.52 5.27 3.48
C GLN A 749 -14.56 6.39 4.52
N GLU A 750 -13.55 7.25 4.50
CA GLU A 750 -13.53 8.42 5.38
C GLU A 750 -14.69 9.37 5.07
N GLY A 751 -15.47 9.72 6.11
CA GLY A 751 -16.69 10.53 5.97
C GLY A 751 -18.00 9.74 6.03
N ASP A 752 -17.97 8.39 5.95
CA ASP A 752 -19.17 7.55 6.13
C ASP A 752 -19.67 7.58 7.58
N SER A 753 -20.50 8.57 7.88
CA SER A 753 -21.13 8.83 9.20
C SER A 753 -22.25 7.82 9.55
N GLY A 754 -22.18 6.61 9.00
CA GLY A 754 -23.22 5.58 9.08
C GLY A 754 -22.71 4.13 8.97
N ALA A 755 -21.42 3.88 9.21
CA ALA A 755 -20.92 2.51 9.30
C ALA A 755 -21.49 1.81 10.56
N SER A 756 -22.54 1.00 10.39
CA SER A 756 -23.09 0.17 11.48
C SER A 756 -21.97 -0.61 12.21
N LEU A 757 -21.82 -0.30 13.50
CA LEU A 757 -20.89 -0.91 14.47
C LEU A 757 -21.22 -2.37 14.80
N GLU A 758 -22.25 -2.93 14.16
CA GLU A 758 -22.73 -4.28 14.37
C GLU A 758 -21.71 -5.31 13.83
N VAL A 759 -21.17 -6.11 14.75
CA VAL A 759 -20.32 -7.26 14.42
C VAL A 759 -21.20 -8.38 13.85
N ARG A 760 -20.89 -8.85 12.64
CA ARG A 760 -21.62 -9.92 11.93
C ARG A 760 -20.65 -10.91 11.29
N GLY A 761 -21.00 -12.19 11.31
CA GLY A 761 -20.26 -13.30 10.74
C GLY A 761 -20.50 -14.59 11.53
N THR A 762 -20.02 -15.73 11.02
CA THR A 762 -20.19 -17.04 11.67
C THR A 762 -19.10 -17.32 12.72
N ALA A 763 -19.49 -17.83 13.89
CA ALA A 763 -18.54 -18.24 14.93
C ALA A 763 -17.58 -19.34 14.43
N GLY A 764 -16.29 -19.22 14.79
CA GLY A 764 -15.22 -20.06 14.25
C GLY A 764 -14.48 -19.44 13.05
N TYR A 765 -15.16 -18.59 12.26
CA TYR A 765 -14.56 -17.85 11.13
C TYR A 765 -14.30 -16.37 11.45
N LEU A 766 -14.97 -15.85 12.47
CA LEU A 766 -14.95 -14.42 12.78
C LEU A 766 -13.55 -13.92 13.17
N ASP A 767 -13.07 -12.92 12.43
CA ASP A 767 -11.81 -12.22 12.67
C ASP A 767 -11.74 -11.64 14.10
N PRO A 768 -10.72 -12.00 14.92
CA PRO A 768 -10.60 -11.55 16.30
C PRO A 768 -10.33 -10.05 16.42
N GLU A 769 -9.67 -9.43 15.43
CA GLU A 769 -9.44 -7.99 15.41
C GLU A 769 -10.74 -7.25 15.09
N TYR A 770 -11.50 -7.69 14.08
CA TYR A 770 -12.82 -7.13 13.80
C TYR A 770 -13.79 -7.31 14.97
N TYR A 771 -13.79 -8.48 15.63
CA TYR A 771 -14.63 -8.73 16.82
C TYR A 771 -14.31 -7.80 17.98
N SER A 772 -13.03 -7.55 18.25
CA SER A 772 -12.57 -6.73 19.40
C SER A 772 -12.62 -5.23 19.12
N THR A 773 -12.23 -4.80 17.92
CA THR A 773 -12.12 -3.38 17.55
C THR A 773 -13.35 -2.81 16.86
N GLN A 774 -14.27 -3.66 16.38
CA GLN A 774 -15.38 -3.32 15.48
C GLN A 774 -14.96 -2.76 14.11
N HIS A 775 -13.66 -2.73 13.79
CA HIS A 775 -13.14 -2.27 12.51
C HIS A 775 -13.20 -3.40 11.48
N LEU A 776 -14.01 -3.20 10.44
CA LEU A 776 -14.14 -4.14 9.33
C LEU A 776 -13.22 -3.76 8.17
N SER A 777 -12.43 -4.71 7.68
CA SER A 777 -11.62 -4.54 6.47
C SER A 777 -11.69 -5.78 5.56
N ALA A 778 -11.15 -5.67 4.34
CA ALA A 778 -10.97 -6.83 3.45
C ALA A 778 -10.12 -7.95 4.11
N LYS A 779 -9.23 -7.61 5.04
CA LYS A 779 -8.43 -8.57 5.81
C LYS A 779 -9.24 -9.40 6.82
N SER A 780 -10.50 -9.04 7.08
CA SER A 780 -11.42 -9.85 7.88
C SER A 780 -11.96 -11.05 7.08
N ASP A 781 -12.20 -10.87 5.77
CA ASP A 781 -12.48 -12.00 4.87
C ASP A 781 -11.24 -12.89 4.70
N VAL A 782 -10.03 -12.30 4.65
CA VAL A 782 -8.77 -13.07 4.60
C VAL A 782 -8.63 -13.99 5.80
N PHE A 783 -8.89 -13.53 7.02
CA PHE A 783 -8.87 -14.37 8.22
C PHE A 783 -9.86 -15.54 8.10
N SER A 784 -11.09 -15.23 7.69
CA SER A 784 -12.16 -16.22 7.50
C SER A 784 -11.78 -17.26 6.42
N PHE A 785 -11.12 -16.82 5.35
CA PHE A 785 -10.59 -17.70 4.30
C PHE A 785 -9.41 -18.56 4.79
N GLY A 786 -8.54 -18.04 5.67
CA GLY A 786 -7.50 -18.83 6.33
C GLY A 786 -8.05 -19.98 7.16
N VAL A 787 -9.20 -19.79 7.82
CA VAL A 787 -9.92 -20.88 8.49
C VAL A 787 -10.43 -21.91 7.48
N VAL A 788 -10.99 -21.48 6.35
CA VAL A 788 -11.41 -22.37 5.25
C VAL A 788 -10.23 -23.19 4.71
N LEU A 789 -9.04 -22.61 4.55
CA LEU A 789 -7.85 -23.37 4.15
C LEU A 789 -7.48 -24.46 5.16
N LEU A 790 -7.59 -24.19 6.47
CA LEU A 790 -7.39 -25.21 7.51
C LEU A 790 -8.48 -26.30 7.46
N GLU A 791 -9.74 -25.97 7.18
CA GLU A 791 -10.80 -26.98 6.97
C GLU A 791 -10.47 -27.89 5.78
N ILE A 792 -10.01 -27.30 4.66
CA ILE A 792 -9.65 -28.02 3.43
C ILE A 792 -8.49 -28.99 3.69
N VAL A 793 -7.45 -28.55 4.40
CA VAL A 793 -6.29 -29.38 4.78
C VAL A 793 -6.68 -30.51 5.74
N SER A 794 -7.49 -30.21 6.76
CA SER A 794 -7.71 -31.12 7.90
C SER A 794 -8.98 -31.97 7.82
N GLY A 795 -9.95 -31.61 6.98
CA GLY A 795 -11.26 -32.27 6.92
C GLY A 795 -12.08 -32.09 8.21
N ARG A 796 -11.81 -31.05 9.02
CA ARG A 796 -12.44 -30.80 10.32
C ARG A 796 -13.27 -29.53 10.32
N GLU A 797 -14.32 -29.52 11.14
CA GLU A 797 -15.14 -28.35 11.42
C GLU A 797 -14.32 -27.24 12.12
N PRO A 798 -14.61 -25.95 11.85
CA PRO A 798 -13.91 -24.80 12.42
C PRO A 798 -14.14 -24.64 13.93
N LEU A 799 -15.31 -25.07 14.41
CA LEU A 799 -15.73 -24.98 15.80
C LEU A 799 -16.53 -26.24 16.20
N ASN A 800 -16.02 -27.04 17.13
CA ASN A 800 -16.73 -28.23 17.63
C ASN A 800 -16.62 -28.36 19.16
N ILE A 801 -17.71 -28.03 19.86
CA ILE A 801 -17.80 -28.04 21.34
C ILE A 801 -17.85 -29.44 21.97
N GLN A 802 -17.99 -30.51 21.18
CA GLN A 802 -17.97 -31.90 21.67
C GLN A 802 -16.53 -32.42 21.85
N ARG A 803 -15.54 -31.72 21.28
CA ARG A 803 -14.11 -32.01 21.45
C ARG A 803 -13.58 -31.51 22.80
N PRO A 804 -12.37 -31.93 23.22
CA PRO A 804 -11.64 -31.29 24.32
C PRO A 804 -11.52 -29.76 24.12
N ARG A 805 -11.42 -29.00 25.22
CA ARG A 805 -11.47 -27.52 25.18
C ARG A 805 -10.34 -26.87 24.36
N ASN A 806 -9.17 -27.52 24.31
CA ASN A 806 -8.03 -27.15 23.45
C ASN A 806 -8.21 -27.53 21.98
N GLU A 807 -9.28 -28.25 21.63
CA GLU A 807 -9.67 -28.65 20.27
C GLU A 807 -11.00 -28.05 19.81
N TRP A 808 -11.59 -27.13 20.60
CA TRP A 808 -12.85 -26.48 20.21
C TRP A 808 -12.70 -25.64 18.96
N SER A 809 -11.62 -24.87 18.84
CA SER A 809 -11.29 -24.04 17.68
C SER A 809 -10.26 -24.76 16.81
N LEU A 810 -10.56 -24.91 15.52
CA LEU A 810 -9.65 -25.49 14.54
C LEU A 810 -8.32 -24.74 14.47
N VAL A 811 -8.38 -23.41 14.55
CA VAL A 811 -7.22 -22.51 14.53
C VAL A 811 -6.31 -22.76 15.74
N GLU A 812 -6.88 -22.84 16.94
CA GLU A 812 -6.09 -23.03 18.17
C GLU A 812 -5.53 -24.46 18.29
N TRP A 813 -6.23 -25.45 17.73
CA TRP A 813 -5.72 -26.82 17.61
C TRP A 813 -4.57 -26.93 16.60
N ALA A 814 -4.69 -26.31 15.41
CA ALA A 814 -3.71 -26.51 14.33
C ALA A 814 -2.38 -25.77 14.57
N LYS A 815 -2.43 -24.54 15.11
CA LYS A 815 -1.25 -23.69 15.40
C LYS A 815 -0.04 -24.40 16.03
N PRO A 816 -0.16 -25.18 17.13
CA PRO A 816 0.99 -25.86 17.73
C PRO A 816 1.63 -26.90 16.80
N TYR A 817 0.85 -27.72 16.09
CA TYR A 817 1.39 -28.72 15.16
C TYR A 817 2.13 -28.07 13.99
N ILE A 818 1.61 -26.97 13.44
CA ILE A 818 2.26 -26.23 12.35
C ILE A 818 3.60 -25.64 12.84
N ARG A 819 3.63 -25.02 14.03
CA ARG A 819 4.85 -24.48 14.65
C ARG A 819 5.91 -25.55 14.92
N GLU A 820 5.49 -26.76 15.27
CA GLU A 820 6.38 -27.92 15.46
C GLU A 820 6.72 -28.65 14.14
N SER A 821 6.32 -28.11 12.98
CA SER A 821 6.50 -28.72 11.65
C SER A 821 5.85 -30.11 11.48
N LYS A 822 4.83 -30.42 12.28
CA LYS A 822 4.10 -31.70 12.30
C LYS A 822 2.85 -31.64 11.42
N ILE A 823 2.99 -31.24 10.15
CA ILE A 823 1.84 -31.07 9.24
C ILE A 823 1.08 -32.40 9.03
N ASP A 824 1.77 -33.53 8.93
CA ASP A 824 1.14 -34.85 8.79
C ASP A 824 0.13 -35.21 9.90
N GLU A 825 0.19 -34.57 11.07
CA GLU A 825 -0.75 -34.78 12.17
C GLU A 825 -2.03 -33.93 12.05
N ILE A 826 -2.01 -32.87 11.23
CA ILE A 826 -3.18 -32.03 10.97
C ILE A 826 -3.93 -32.37 9.68
N VAL A 827 -3.24 -33.00 8.70
CA VAL A 827 -3.82 -33.36 7.40
C VAL A 827 -4.93 -34.40 7.56
N ASP A 828 -6.00 -34.24 6.79
CA ASP A 828 -7.13 -35.16 6.70
C ASP A 828 -6.65 -36.60 6.37
N PRO A 829 -6.96 -37.61 7.22
CA PRO A 829 -6.56 -39.00 6.98
C PRO A 829 -6.99 -39.57 5.64
N SER A 830 -8.05 -39.03 5.01
CA SER A 830 -8.55 -39.49 3.70
C SER A 830 -7.69 -39.07 2.51
N ILE A 831 -6.78 -38.10 2.67
CA ILE A 831 -5.80 -37.68 1.64
C ILE A 831 -4.36 -37.95 2.03
N LYS A 832 -4.09 -38.52 3.22
CA LYS A 832 -2.72 -38.71 3.73
C LYS A 832 -1.91 -39.63 2.81
N GLY A 833 -0.79 -39.12 2.31
CA GLY A 833 0.05 -39.79 1.29
C GLY A 833 -0.41 -39.62 -0.16
N GLY A 834 -1.50 -38.88 -0.42
CA GLY A 834 -2.02 -38.53 -1.75
C GLY A 834 -1.87 -37.05 -2.09
N TYR A 835 -0.76 -36.43 -1.66
CA TYR A 835 -0.43 -35.02 -1.87
C TYR A 835 1.09 -34.82 -2.00
N HIS A 836 1.55 -33.80 -2.71
CA HIS A 836 2.96 -33.39 -2.72
C HIS A 836 3.29 -32.54 -1.49
N ALA A 837 4.33 -32.93 -0.75
CA ALA A 837 4.65 -32.32 0.55
C ALA A 837 4.89 -30.80 0.47
N GLU A 838 5.55 -30.32 -0.59
CA GLU A 838 5.82 -28.90 -0.82
C GLU A 838 4.55 -28.10 -1.12
N ALA A 839 3.62 -28.65 -1.91
CA ALA A 839 2.34 -28.02 -2.22
C ALA A 839 1.46 -27.92 -0.96
N MET A 840 1.42 -28.97 -0.15
CA MET A 840 0.73 -28.97 1.15
C MET A 840 1.36 -27.96 2.13
N TRP A 841 2.69 -27.94 2.25
CA TRP A 841 3.40 -26.97 3.10
C TRP A 841 3.04 -25.54 2.69
N ARG A 842 3.04 -25.24 1.38
CA ARG A 842 2.68 -23.91 0.87
C ARG A 842 1.26 -23.47 1.24
N VAL A 843 0.28 -24.37 1.11
CA VAL A 843 -1.11 -24.07 1.51
C VAL A 843 -1.22 -23.82 3.02
N VAL A 844 -0.47 -24.56 3.85
CA VAL A 844 -0.46 -24.39 5.31
C VAL A 844 0.26 -23.09 5.74
N GLU A 845 1.35 -22.70 5.07
CA GLU A 845 1.99 -21.38 5.26
C GLU A 845 1.00 -20.24 4.98
N VAL A 846 0.30 -20.32 3.84
CA VAL A 846 -0.72 -19.32 3.46
C VAL A 846 -1.85 -19.29 4.48
N ALA A 847 -2.36 -20.46 4.91
CA ALA A 847 -3.39 -20.55 5.94
C ALA A 847 -2.95 -19.90 7.26
N LEU A 848 -1.69 -20.13 7.68
CA LEU A 848 -1.13 -19.54 8.91
C LEU A 848 -1.01 -18.01 8.79
N ALA A 849 -0.50 -17.49 7.67
CA ALA A 849 -0.40 -16.06 7.43
C ALA A 849 -1.79 -15.38 7.36
N CYS A 850 -2.80 -16.07 6.83
CA CYS A 850 -4.17 -15.56 6.80
C CYS A 850 -4.80 -15.42 8.19
N ILE A 851 -4.50 -16.34 9.12
CA ILE A 851 -5.08 -16.38 10.48
C ILE A 851 -4.26 -15.62 11.54
N GLU A 852 -3.33 -14.75 11.12
CA GLU A 852 -2.59 -13.88 12.03
C GLU A 852 -3.53 -12.96 12.84
N PRO A 853 -3.28 -12.71 14.14
CA PRO A 853 -4.20 -11.96 14.98
C PRO A 853 -4.47 -10.52 14.51
N PHE A 854 -3.47 -9.88 13.89
CA PHE A 854 -3.57 -8.51 13.37
C PHE A 854 -3.63 -8.50 11.83
N SER A 855 -4.59 -7.76 11.28
CA SER A 855 -4.83 -7.63 9.84
C SER A 855 -3.65 -7.07 9.02
N ALA A 856 -2.73 -6.36 9.66
CA ALA A 856 -1.52 -5.82 9.03
C ALA A 856 -0.62 -6.93 8.45
N TYR A 857 -0.46 -8.06 9.16
CA TYR A 857 0.43 -9.16 8.76
C TYR A 857 -0.23 -10.17 7.79
N ARG A 858 -1.55 -10.11 7.64
CA ARG A 858 -2.27 -11.00 6.71
C ARG A 858 -1.99 -10.60 5.25
N PRO A 859 -1.79 -11.53 4.32
CA PRO A 859 -1.65 -11.22 2.88
C PRO A 859 -2.95 -10.63 2.29
N CYS A 860 -2.91 -10.14 1.05
CA CYS A 860 -4.15 -9.83 0.31
C CYS A 860 -4.65 -11.05 -0.48
N MET A 861 -5.92 -11.05 -0.89
CA MET A 861 -6.49 -12.19 -1.64
C MET A 861 -5.78 -12.45 -2.98
N ALA A 862 -5.19 -11.42 -3.61
CA ALA A 862 -4.41 -11.60 -4.83
C ALA A 862 -3.07 -12.34 -4.59
N ASP A 863 -2.39 -12.07 -3.47
CA ASP A 863 -1.21 -12.85 -3.06
C ASP A 863 -1.60 -14.31 -2.82
N ILE A 864 -2.70 -14.53 -2.07
CA ILE A 864 -3.23 -15.86 -1.77
C ILE A 864 -3.57 -16.63 -3.05
N VAL A 865 -4.15 -15.99 -4.07
CA VAL A 865 -4.41 -16.61 -5.38
C VAL A 865 -3.10 -17.09 -6.01
N ARG A 866 -2.04 -16.27 -6.04
CA ARG A 866 -0.73 -16.67 -6.59
C ARG A 866 -0.16 -17.87 -5.85
N GLU A 867 -0.13 -17.85 -4.52
CA GLU A 867 0.45 -18.96 -3.74
C GLU A 867 -0.33 -20.28 -3.90
N LEU A 868 -1.65 -20.21 -4.10
CA LEU A 868 -2.48 -21.38 -4.39
C LEU A 868 -2.35 -21.86 -5.85
N GLU A 869 -2.06 -20.97 -6.80
CA GLU A 869 -1.72 -21.32 -8.19
C GLU A 869 -0.38 -22.05 -8.25
N ASP A 870 0.66 -21.53 -7.58
CA ASP A 870 1.98 -22.15 -7.51
C ASP A 870 1.90 -23.55 -6.84
N ALA A 871 1.17 -23.67 -5.72
CA ALA A 871 0.94 -24.97 -5.08
C ALA A 871 0.23 -25.97 -6.01
N LEU A 872 -0.73 -25.51 -6.84
CA LEU A 872 -1.46 -26.37 -7.77
C LEU A 872 -0.60 -26.79 -8.97
N ILE A 873 0.31 -25.93 -9.43
CA ILE A 873 1.31 -26.26 -10.45
C ILE A 873 2.27 -27.33 -9.93
N ILE A 874 2.79 -27.18 -8.71
CA ILE A 874 3.67 -28.17 -8.06
C ILE A 874 2.98 -29.54 -7.96
N GLU A 875 1.74 -29.56 -7.47
CA GLU A 875 0.96 -30.80 -7.31
C GLU A 875 0.69 -31.53 -8.64
N ASN A 876 0.33 -30.77 -9.68
CA ASN A 876 0.06 -31.33 -11.01
C ASN A 876 1.34 -31.85 -11.67
N ASN A 877 2.45 -31.11 -11.60
CA ASN A 877 3.73 -31.54 -12.15
C ASN A 877 4.26 -32.82 -11.48
N ALA A 878 4.14 -32.92 -10.15
CA ALA A 878 4.48 -34.14 -9.40
C ALA A 878 3.58 -35.32 -9.80
N SER A 879 2.28 -35.06 -10.02
CA SER A 879 1.30 -36.06 -10.46
C SER A 879 1.57 -36.57 -11.88
N GLU A 880 2.00 -35.72 -12.81
CA GLU A 880 2.38 -36.13 -14.17
C GLU A 880 3.69 -36.92 -14.19
N TYR A 881 4.68 -36.49 -13.39
CA TYR A 881 5.94 -37.23 -13.23
C TYR A 881 5.70 -38.64 -12.68
N MET A 882 4.85 -38.79 -11.67
CA MET A 882 4.51 -40.11 -11.10
C MET A 882 3.80 -41.02 -12.13
N LYS A 883 2.84 -40.49 -12.90
CA LYS A 883 2.16 -41.23 -13.99
C LYS A 883 3.14 -41.67 -15.09
N SER A 884 4.18 -40.87 -15.36
CA SER A 884 5.22 -41.24 -16.34
C SER A 884 6.04 -42.45 -15.85
N ILE A 885 6.36 -42.51 -14.56
CA ILE A 885 7.07 -43.65 -13.95
C ILE A 885 6.21 -44.92 -13.97
N ASP A 886 4.94 -44.83 -13.59
CA ASP A 886 4.02 -45.98 -13.64
C ASP A 886 3.83 -46.52 -15.08
N SER A 887 3.89 -45.64 -16.09
CA SER A 887 3.84 -46.04 -17.51
C SER A 887 5.08 -46.80 -18.01
N LEU A 888 6.20 -46.69 -17.29
CA LEU A 888 7.47 -47.38 -17.58
C LEU A 888 7.64 -48.67 -16.74
N GLY A 889 6.87 -48.83 -15.67
CA GLY A 889 7.03 -49.87 -14.63
C GLY A 889 6.34 -51.22 -14.88
N GLY A 890 6.17 -51.62 -16.14
CA GLY A 890 5.36 -52.79 -16.54
C GLY A 890 5.94 -54.20 -16.27
N TYR A 891 6.69 -54.44 -15.18
CA TYR A 891 7.13 -55.80 -14.81
C TYR A 891 7.07 -56.08 -13.30
N SER A 892 6.38 -57.17 -12.97
CA SER A 892 6.10 -57.61 -11.59
C SER A 892 7.34 -58.11 -10.85
N LEU A 893 7.51 -57.69 -9.59
CA LEU A 893 8.21 -58.47 -8.57
C LEU A 893 7.66 -58.13 -7.18
N ALA A 894 6.94 -59.09 -6.59
CA ALA A 894 6.52 -59.01 -5.19
C ALA A 894 7.73 -59.29 -4.28
N GLY A 895 8.01 -58.40 -3.33
CA GLY A 895 9.12 -58.54 -2.39
C GLY A 895 8.97 -57.59 -1.20
N SER A 896 9.07 -58.15 0.01
CA SER A 896 8.85 -57.41 1.26
C SER A 896 10.11 -56.65 1.73
N ASN A 897 9.87 -55.62 2.55
CA ASN A 897 10.77 -54.92 3.47
C ASN A 897 11.61 -53.71 3.00
N ARG A 898 11.40 -52.61 3.77
CA ARG A 898 12.39 -51.63 4.24
C ARG A 898 13.27 -50.94 3.19
N PHE A 899 12.80 -49.77 2.73
CA PHE A 899 13.73 -48.70 2.36
C PHE A 899 14.10 -47.87 3.59
N SER A 900 15.33 -48.07 4.05
CA SER A 900 16.03 -47.12 4.91
C SER A 900 16.55 -45.95 4.07
N ILE A 901 16.32 -44.72 4.50
CA ILE A 901 16.83 -43.52 3.83
C ILE A 901 18.36 -43.52 3.92
N VAL A 902 19.01 -43.68 2.77
CA VAL A 902 20.46 -43.49 2.65
C VAL A 902 20.74 -42.00 2.50
N ILE A 903 21.37 -41.42 3.51
CA ILE A 903 21.83 -40.03 3.49
C ILE A 903 22.99 -39.91 2.48
N PRO A 904 22.96 -38.98 1.50
CA PRO A 904 24.12 -38.72 0.64
C PRO A 904 25.30 -38.20 1.46
N PRO A 905 26.55 -38.60 1.16
CA PRO A 905 27.71 -38.14 1.92
C PRO A 905 27.94 -36.63 1.75
N THR A 906 28.31 -35.99 2.87
CA THR A 906 28.65 -34.57 2.96
C THR A 906 29.78 -34.19 1.99
N LEU A 907 29.58 -33.12 1.22
CA LEU A 907 30.67 -32.51 0.44
C LEU A 907 31.76 -31.99 1.40
N PRO A 908 33.05 -32.24 1.13
CA PRO A 908 34.14 -31.81 2.00
C PRO A 908 34.32 -30.28 1.97
N GLN A 909 34.77 -29.72 3.09
CA GLN A 909 35.13 -28.31 3.20
C GLN A 909 36.31 -27.99 2.26
N VAL A 910 36.22 -26.87 1.54
CA VAL A 910 37.33 -26.32 0.76
C VAL A 910 38.13 -25.38 1.65
N GLU A 911 39.37 -25.76 1.96
CA GLU A 911 40.33 -24.86 2.62
C GLU A 911 40.79 -23.74 1.66
N PRO A 912 41.02 -22.51 2.16
CA PRO A 912 41.52 -21.41 1.33
C PRO A 912 43.00 -21.61 0.99
N SER A 913 43.32 -21.65 -0.31
CA SER A 913 44.70 -21.69 -0.80
C SER A 913 45.35 -20.28 -0.81
N PRO A 914 46.68 -20.16 -0.57
CA PRO A 914 47.33 -18.88 -0.34
C PRO A 914 47.58 -18.08 -1.63
N ILE A 915 47.28 -16.79 -1.60
CA ILE A 915 47.64 -15.84 -2.66
C ILE A 915 49.12 -15.49 -2.50
N ASN A 916 49.95 -15.95 -3.45
CA ASN A 916 51.34 -15.53 -3.57
C ASN A 916 51.45 -14.35 -4.54
N THR A 917 52.17 -13.31 -4.15
CA THR A 917 52.28 -12.04 -4.90
C THR A 917 53.28 -12.13 -6.05
N GLN A 918 52.83 -11.84 -7.27
CA GLN A 918 53.71 -11.41 -8.36
C GLN A 918 53.17 -10.13 -8.99
N ALA A 919 54.06 -9.14 -9.12
CA ALA A 919 53.73 -7.83 -9.67
C ALA A 919 53.73 -7.88 -11.21
N LEU A 920 52.74 -7.22 -11.82
CA LEU A 920 52.69 -6.97 -13.27
C LEU A 920 53.49 -5.69 -13.60
N ALA A 921 54.21 -5.73 -14.71
CA ALA A 921 55.04 -4.62 -15.20
C ALA A 921 54.19 -3.48 -15.80
N PRO A 922 54.65 -2.21 -15.75
CA PRO A 922 53.93 -1.07 -16.30
C PRO A 922 54.01 -1.02 -17.85
N PRO A 923 53.01 -0.45 -18.54
CA PRO A 923 53.02 -0.31 -19.99
C PRO A 923 53.90 0.87 -20.46
N GLU A 924 54.59 0.68 -21.60
CA GLU A 924 55.30 1.75 -22.32
C GLU A 924 54.35 2.64 -23.14
N PRO A 925 54.70 3.92 -23.39
CA PRO A 925 53.81 4.88 -24.05
C PRO A 925 53.93 4.89 -25.59
N ARG A 926 52.78 5.03 -26.26
CA ARG A 926 52.62 5.68 -27.57
C ARG A 926 51.27 6.38 -27.67
#